data_AF-A0A7X3TNE0-F1
#
_entry.id   AF-A0A7X3TNE0-F1
#
_cell.length_a   1.000
_cell.length_b   1.000
_cell.length_c   1.000
_cell.angle_alpha   90.00
_cell.angle_beta   90.00
_cell.angle_gamma   90.00
#
_symmetry.space_group_name_H-M   'P 1'
#
loop_
_entity.id
_entity.type
_entity.pdbx_description
1 polymer ?
#
loop_
_entity_poly.entity_id
_entity_poly.type
_entity_poly.pdbx_seq_one_letter_code
_entity_poly.pdbx_strand_id
1 'polypeptide(L)'
;MAAKPKSSSASVGRCRLISFEVCCSKGMACRLFLFLLLLLPSQALAAQFACAALESSAQQVVQTPEHLSALVIFAQFQDEGAPTTAPSWANGLFDDELPGSFAHFYREMSGGRIHVDGQVLPRRYRSRAAADTYLADTLGARGQFGRFNLEILAAADADADFGHFDNDGPDGVPNSGDDDGYVDIVFINLHTAPRDFFVGAATGIASLGLDTDYISGDPAAGGGFVRVRSRFTGFGGTTQRGHTFSITASTMCHEFAHVLGLPDLFDQTALTVAELDPEEDSAGIGNWGIMGWGTLGWGVEDGPNAFSAWSLATLGWIEVVEVEGSVAGLEIGEIFSSRKAYKIPLTQDEYFLLEHRRADGSYYNRNIPQDGLLIWHIDEQADNDEERHKQVDLVCADGLFAPNGDPDVVEGRDHLDFWARDTAYSSAHNGNKGDATDPFDGVRFRRFAWDTNPAFSGHTGFARNLPLGVAIDNIRPQGTSMVVDVVRQQRPGHIVGDATWTGRVDLDGDVVVTSGATLTIDAGAEIRFARGDAQATGFDPDRSELIVYGELKIGEGASFASSAPRTGPLDWSGIYLLDGQVVDPATVDIEHAHRGVVGFRLPPGRTQWLDEQAVYADLVVPAGSELHIGPSSVSFARFDLSRRGASPDFVELIVEGALTIKGMAGQRAQLTTDPGPENDGLWYGIHVLPGAQVEVQHAELTRTAFAFSGEIDEETGLRIADSVVRESGGNGLLLRLNGQAQVDRSEFTTIAGPAVLVAGSGQLALRNATIEGNGQEGILLYNASLEAIRVAVIDNGSLDPDDPRTGVRAIGGRGQRIEMWESQIEQNTGHGMDLEEWLGEVELHNSRLVANQGDGLRAGDAARLALAQVLVERNLRAGAEITGSLVEIWNSTFRAHVAAGLRLGPGTRGVIEMGSFIGGRGLELTGVESLEIRGSEFVRGTPAIQSVDSAPHIFGNRFADNAVAIRVEGPQVPTAIRGNTFANNTTAIENLSAEELNAQDNYWSGADSAAIAAQIEGAVAWVPFRTEEGASKAVALPADFALHPAYPNPFNAEVALSFDLPKEVSVALV
;
A
#
# COMPACT_ATOMS: atom_id res chain seq x y z
N MET A 1 -62.65 -37.71 29.24
CA MET A 1 -63.61 -36.66 29.70
C MET A 1 -62.97 -35.34 29.30
N ALA A 2 -63.45 -34.59 28.30
CA ALA A 2 -64.75 -33.89 28.22
C ALA A 2 -64.76 -32.60 29.08
N ALA A 3 -64.99 -31.38 28.54
CA ALA A 3 -65.19 -30.99 27.14
C ALA A 3 -64.92 -29.49 26.85
N LYS A 4 -64.57 -29.14 25.61
CA LYS A 4 -64.73 -27.79 25.01
C LYS A 4 -66.17 -27.66 24.44
N PRO A 5 -66.75 -26.45 24.41
CA PRO A 5 -66.84 -25.62 23.17
C PRO A 5 -66.69 -24.10 23.52
N LYS A 6 -66.86 -23.04 22.69
CA LYS A 6 -66.79 -22.64 21.25
C LYS A 6 -66.78 -21.07 21.27
N SER A 7 -66.51 -20.26 20.25
CA SER A 7 -66.14 -20.33 18.81
C SER A 7 -65.46 -18.95 18.49
N SER A 8 -65.19 -18.43 17.28
CA SER A 8 -65.54 -18.71 15.86
C SER A 8 -64.37 -18.33 14.93
N SER A 9 -64.59 -18.15 13.61
CA SER A 9 -63.50 -18.22 12.61
C SER A 9 -63.80 -17.62 11.24
N ALA A 10 -62.75 -17.09 10.58
CA ALA A 10 -62.57 -16.84 9.14
C ALA A 10 -61.03 -16.80 8.86
N SER A 11 -60.36 -17.10 7.72
CA SER A 11 -60.65 -17.33 6.28
C SER A 11 -61.00 -16.06 5.48
N VAL A 12 -60.48 -15.75 4.29
CA VAL A 12 -59.88 -16.49 3.14
C VAL A 12 -58.75 -15.58 2.53
N GLY A 13 -57.74 -15.99 1.73
CA GLY A 13 -57.44 -17.25 1.02
C GLY A 13 -56.02 -17.31 0.43
N ARG A 14 -55.81 -18.07 -0.67
CA ARG A 14 -54.48 -18.42 -1.25
C ARG A 14 -54.35 -18.09 -2.74
N CYS A 15 -53.14 -17.73 -3.17
CA CYS A 15 -52.41 -18.25 -4.35
C CYS A 15 -50.95 -17.73 -4.28
N ARG A 16 -49.92 -18.17 -5.02
CA ARG A 16 -49.43 -19.47 -5.57
C ARG A 16 -48.58 -19.17 -6.83
N LEU A 17 -47.31 -19.58 -6.78
CA LEU A 17 -46.45 -20.07 -7.87
C LEU A 17 -45.76 -19.12 -8.88
N ILE A 18 -44.52 -19.56 -9.21
CA ILE A 18 -43.69 -19.38 -10.42
C ILE A 18 -42.61 -18.27 -10.38
N SER A 19 -41.38 -18.72 -10.68
CA SER A 19 -40.13 -18.00 -10.92
C SER A 19 -39.84 -17.84 -12.42
N PHE A 20 -38.87 -16.99 -12.79
CA PHE A 20 -37.88 -17.26 -13.87
C PHE A 20 -36.73 -16.22 -13.83
N GLU A 21 -35.90 -16.15 -14.88
CA GLU A 21 -34.45 -15.84 -14.89
C GLU A 21 -34.07 -15.14 -16.24
N VAL A 22 -32.81 -14.68 -16.43
CA VAL A 22 -32.10 -14.40 -17.73
C VAL A 22 -32.01 -12.94 -18.32
N CYS A 23 -30.76 -12.41 -18.36
CA CYS A 23 -30.00 -11.53 -19.32
C CYS A 23 -30.40 -10.10 -19.85
N CYS A 24 -29.43 -9.17 -19.71
CA CYS A 24 -28.73 -8.24 -20.68
C CYS A 24 -29.47 -7.29 -21.67
N SER A 25 -28.99 -6.02 -21.85
CA SER A 25 -28.06 -5.58 -22.95
C SER A 25 -28.09 -4.09 -23.45
N LYS A 26 -26.93 -3.40 -23.45
CA LYS A 26 -26.31 -2.46 -24.45
C LYS A 26 -27.04 -1.22 -25.07
N GLY A 27 -26.44 -0.01 -24.94
CA GLY A 27 -25.66 0.63 -26.04
C GLY A 27 -25.99 2.02 -26.68
N MET A 28 -24.91 2.83 -26.90
CA MET A 28 -24.57 3.72 -28.07
C MET A 28 -25.09 5.19 -28.30
N ALA A 29 -24.15 6.17 -28.16
CA ALA A 29 -23.46 6.94 -29.26
C ALA A 29 -23.86 8.38 -29.77
N CYS A 30 -22.82 9.25 -29.88
CA CYS A 30 -22.33 10.03 -31.06
C CYS A 30 -22.61 11.56 -31.36
N ARG A 31 -21.51 12.28 -31.72
CA ARG A 31 -21.31 13.32 -32.82
C ARG A 31 -21.63 14.84 -32.61
N LEU A 32 -20.90 15.84 -33.18
CA LEU A 32 -19.58 15.96 -33.91
C LEU A 32 -19.19 17.46 -34.23
N PHE A 33 -17.88 17.75 -34.50
CA PHE A 33 -17.26 18.90 -35.26
C PHE A 33 -17.27 20.34 -34.66
N LEU A 34 -16.31 21.29 -34.90
CA LEU A 34 -14.87 21.39 -35.32
C LEU A 34 -14.43 22.91 -35.12
N PHE A 35 -13.35 23.62 -35.56
CA PHE A 35 -12.28 23.54 -36.59
C PHE A 35 -11.16 24.65 -36.45
N LEU A 36 -9.88 24.28 -36.20
CA LEU A 36 -8.62 24.94 -36.70
C LEU A 36 -8.28 26.43 -36.26
N LEU A 37 -7.17 27.18 -36.54
CA LEU A 37 -5.95 27.19 -37.42
C LEU A 37 -4.78 28.13 -36.87
N LEU A 38 -3.49 27.70 -36.88
CA LEU A 38 -2.19 28.47 -37.09
C LEU A 38 -1.65 29.54 -36.05
N LEU A 39 -0.32 29.85 -35.87
CA LEU A 39 1.02 29.32 -36.30
C LEU A 39 2.24 29.94 -35.51
N LEU A 40 3.32 29.15 -35.29
CA LEU A 40 4.79 29.49 -35.17
C LEU A 40 5.35 30.35 -34.00
N PRO A 41 6.67 30.24 -33.65
CA PRO A 41 7.62 29.11 -33.78
C PRO A 41 8.44 28.79 -32.48
N SER A 42 9.32 27.78 -32.54
CA SER A 42 10.00 27.13 -31.40
C SER A 42 11.49 27.51 -31.17
N GLN A 43 11.93 27.38 -29.92
CA GLN A 43 13.17 26.68 -29.53
C GLN A 43 12.86 25.87 -28.26
N ALA A 44 13.37 24.64 -28.15
CA ALA A 44 12.92 23.68 -27.13
C ALA A 44 13.94 23.48 -26.01
N LEU A 45 13.44 23.39 -24.77
CA LEU A 45 14.03 22.48 -23.78
C LEU A 45 13.45 21.09 -24.06
N ALA A 46 14.28 20.05 -23.98
CA ALA A 46 13.76 18.71 -23.76
C ALA A 46 13.31 18.63 -22.29
N ALA A 47 12.01 18.78 -22.05
CA ALA A 47 11.46 18.51 -20.74
C ALA A 47 11.52 17.00 -20.50
N GLN A 48 12.34 16.56 -19.55
CA GLN A 48 12.18 15.22 -19.00
C GLN A 48 10.81 15.18 -18.32
N PHE A 49 9.94 14.29 -18.81
CA PHE A 49 8.75 13.86 -18.09
C PHE A 49 9.15 12.58 -17.37
N ALA A 50 9.18 12.62 -16.04
CA ALA A 50 9.01 11.40 -15.26
C ALA A 50 7.55 11.35 -14.80
N CYS A 51 7.02 10.14 -14.69
CA CYS A 51 5.82 9.87 -13.92
C CYS A 51 6.28 9.18 -12.62
N ALA A 52 5.39 9.06 -11.64
CA ALA A 52 5.69 8.35 -10.41
C ALA A 52 4.53 7.43 -10.06
N ALA A 53 4.78 6.12 -10.08
CA ALA A 53 3.88 5.18 -9.46
C ALA A 53 3.82 5.41 -7.93
N LEU A 54 2.76 4.90 -7.32
CA LEU A 54 2.73 4.55 -5.90
C LEU A 54 2.46 3.06 -5.87
N GLU A 55 3.34 2.28 -5.27
CA GLU A 55 3.28 0.82 -5.15
C GLU A 55 1.85 0.28 -5.13
N SER A 56 1.44 -0.25 -6.28
CA SER A 56 0.19 -0.98 -6.46
C SER A 56 0.50 -2.46 -6.42
N SER A 57 -0.01 -3.13 -5.39
CA SER A 57 0.05 -4.59 -5.24
C SER A 57 -0.32 -5.30 -6.54
N ALA A 58 0.53 -6.23 -6.99
CA ALA A 58 0.27 -7.02 -8.17
C ALA A 58 -0.89 -8.02 -7.95
N GLN A 59 -1.57 -8.36 -9.05
CA GLN A 59 -2.44 -9.54 -9.20
C GLN A 59 -3.74 -9.61 -8.37
N GLN A 60 -4.77 -8.93 -8.88
CA GLN A 60 -5.76 -9.72 -9.63
C GLN A 60 -5.82 -9.23 -11.08
N VAL A 61 -5.96 -10.15 -12.03
CA VAL A 61 -6.44 -9.79 -13.38
C VAL A 61 -7.96 -9.60 -13.27
N VAL A 62 -8.35 -8.46 -12.70
CA VAL A 62 -9.71 -7.94 -12.80
C VAL A 62 -10.03 -7.88 -14.29
N GLN A 63 -11.12 -8.53 -14.72
CA GLN A 63 -11.58 -8.36 -16.09
C GLN A 63 -12.07 -6.92 -16.24
N THR A 64 -11.19 -6.05 -16.75
CA THR A 64 -11.52 -4.66 -17.02
C THR A 64 -12.81 -4.61 -17.84
N PRO A 65 -13.85 -3.86 -17.42
CA PRO A 65 -15.11 -3.80 -18.15
C PRO A 65 -14.90 -3.54 -19.64
N GLU A 66 -15.71 -4.19 -20.51
CA GLU A 66 -15.63 -3.98 -21.98
C GLU A 66 -15.79 -2.48 -22.35
N HIS A 67 -16.37 -1.69 -21.44
CA HIS A 67 -16.64 -0.27 -21.57
C HIS A 67 -16.36 0.46 -20.25
N LEU A 68 -15.67 1.60 -20.29
CA LEU A 68 -15.46 2.52 -19.15
C LEU A 68 -15.74 3.97 -19.60
N SER A 69 -16.24 4.84 -18.71
CA SER A 69 -16.52 6.27 -18.99
C SER A 69 -15.68 7.19 -18.09
N ALA A 70 -14.68 7.82 -18.69
CA ALA A 70 -13.74 8.67 -17.97
C ALA A 70 -14.24 10.11 -17.75
N LEU A 71 -14.18 10.59 -16.50
CA LEU A 71 -14.38 11.99 -16.16
C LEU A 71 -13.07 12.78 -16.36
N VAL A 72 -12.98 13.65 -17.38
CA VAL A 72 -11.77 14.41 -17.66
C VAL A 72 -11.92 15.88 -17.26
N ILE A 73 -11.11 16.29 -16.28
CA ILE A 73 -11.13 17.63 -15.69
C ILE A 73 -9.83 18.36 -16.04
N PHE A 74 -9.92 19.56 -16.60
CA PHE A 74 -8.74 20.42 -16.73
C PHE A 74 -8.63 21.37 -15.53
N ALA A 75 -7.42 21.52 -15.00
CA ALA A 75 -7.15 22.32 -13.80
C ALA A 75 -6.01 23.34 -14.01
N GLN A 76 -5.85 24.26 -13.07
CA GLN A 76 -4.74 25.21 -12.95
C GLN A 76 -4.64 25.73 -11.50
N PHE A 77 -3.48 26.22 -11.10
CA PHE A 77 -3.29 26.87 -9.80
C PHE A 77 -3.95 28.26 -9.75
N GLN A 78 -4.17 28.81 -8.55
CA GLN A 78 -4.87 30.09 -8.37
C GLN A 78 -4.19 31.26 -9.09
N ASP A 79 -2.87 31.23 -9.20
CA ASP A 79 -2.00 32.26 -9.75
C ASP A 79 -1.72 32.11 -11.26
N GLU A 80 -2.10 30.97 -11.86
CA GLU A 80 -1.88 30.73 -13.29
C GLU A 80 -2.78 31.58 -14.21
N GLY A 81 -2.30 31.84 -15.43
CA GLY A 81 -2.96 32.70 -16.41
C GLY A 81 -3.77 31.96 -17.48
N ALA A 82 -4.00 30.65 -17.35
CA ALA A 82 -4.60 29.84 -18.42
C ALA A 82 -6.10 30.12 -18.61
N PRO A 83 -6.64 29.97 -19.84
CA PRO A 83 -8.07 30.13 -20.12
C PRO A 83 -8.95 29.30 -19.17
N THR A 84 -10.09 29.85 -18.78
CA THR A 84 -11.07 29.19 -17.89
C THR A 84 -11.94 28.14 -18.59
N THR A 85 -11.70 27.88 -19.88
CA THR A 85 -12.29 26.79 -20.65
C THR A 85 -11.30 25.65 -20.83
N ALA A 86 -11.78 24.42 -20.95
CA ALA A 86 -10.94 23.30 -21.38
C ALA A 86 -10.35 23.55 -22.79
N PRO A 87 -9.21 22.91 -23.15
CA PRO A 87 -8.61 23.08 -24.47
C PRO A 87 -9.54 22.58 -25.59
N SER A 88 -9.63 23.31 -26.70
CA SER A 88 -10.52 22.95 -27.82
C SER A 88 -10.15 21.65 -28.55
N TRP A 89 -8.94 21.11 -28.32
CA TRP A 89 -8.50 19.80 -28.80
C TRP A 89 -8.89 18.65 -27.86
N ALA A 90 -9.27 18.92 -26.61
CA ALA A 90 -9.45 17.88 -25.60
C ALA A 90 -10.60 16.91 -25.90
N ASN A 91 -11.65 17.38 -26.60
CA ASN A 91 -12.75 16.52 -27.04
C ASN A 91 -12.32 15.43 -28.04
N GLY A 92 -11.10 15.49 -28.59
CA GLY A 92 -10.53 14.44 -29.42
C GLY A 92 -9.80 13.33 -28.64
N LEU A 93 -9.65 13.44 -27.32
CA LEU A 93 -8.96 12.43 -26.50
C LEU A 93 -9.66 11.06 -26.56
N PHE A 94 -10.98 11.06 -26.70
CA PHE A 94 -11.83 9.87 -26.84
C PHE A 94 -12.38 9.67 -28.26
N ASP A 95 -11.72 10.23 -29.29
CA ASP A 95 -12.03 9.93 -30.68
C ASP A 95 -11.25 8.67 -31.09
N ASP A 96 -11.91 7.50 -31.08
CA ASP A 96 -11.26 6.21 -31.33
C ASP A 96 -10.77 6.03 -32.78
N GLU A 97 -11.24 6.88 -33.70
CA GLU A 97 -10.80 6.98 -35.09
C GLU A 97 -9.72 8.07 -35.32
N LEU A 98 -9.24 8.74 -34.26
CA LEU A 98 -8.16 9.72 -34.31
C LEU A 98 -6.83 9.12 -33.81
N PRO A 99 -5.88 8.78 -34.70
CA PRO A 99 -4.60 8.20 -34.28
C PRO A 99 -3.81 9.13 -33.37
N GLY A 100 -3.34 8.60 -32.25
CA GLY A 100 -2.71 9.38 -31.17
C GLY A 100 -3.68 9.93 -30.13
N SER A 101 -4.99 9.65 -30.23
CA SER A 101 -5.90 9.82 -29.09
C SER A 101 -5.72 8.71 -28.04
N PHE A 102 -6.27 8.92 -26.85
CA PHE A 102 -6.25 7.96 -25.76
C PHE A 102 -7.16 6.75 -26.07
N ALA A 103 -8.38 6.98 -26.55
CA ALA A 103 -9.27 5.88 -26.96
C ALA A 103 -8.71 5.07 -28.15
N HIS A 104 -8.12 5.74 -29.15
CA HIS A 104 -7.47 5.04 -30.27
C HIS A 104 -6.28 4.19 -29.80
N PHE A 105 -5.53 4.65 -28.78
CA PHE A 105 -4.42 3.88 -28.22
C PHE A 105 -4.92 2.58 -27.58
N TYR A 106 -5.87 2.66 -26.66
CA TYR A 106 -6.38 1.46 -25.99
C TYR A 106 -7.14 0.51 -26.91
N ARG A 107 -7.84 1.03 -27.93
CA ARG A 107 -8.45 0.22 -28.98
C ARG A 107 -7.40 -0.57 -29.78
N GLU A 108 -6.35 0.09 -30.26
CA GLU A 108 -5.26 -0.54 -31.02
C GLU A 108 -4.47 -1.54 -30.16
N MET A 109 -4.05 -1.10 -28.96
CA MET A 109 -3.23 -1.90 -28.05
C MET A 109 -3.95 -3.16 -27.60
N SER A 110 -5.24 -3.08 -27.24
CA SER A 110 -6.03 -4.25 -26.84
C SER A 110 -6.48 -5.12 -28.01
N GLY A 111 -6.48 -4.59 -29.24
CA GLY A 111 -7.11 -5.23 -30.39
C GLY A 111 -8.65 -5.13 -30.38
N GLY A 112 -9.19 -4.08 -29.75
CA GLY A 112 -10.62 -3.86 -29.58
C GLY A 112 -11.27 -4.73 -28.49
N ARG A 113 -10.55 -5.02 -27.40
CA ARG A 113 -11.09 -5.72 -26.23
C ARG A 113 -11.59 -4.78 -25.13
N ILE A 114 -10.96 -3.61 -24.99
CA ILE A 114 -11.41 -2.53 -24.11
C ILE A 114 -11.83 -1.33 -24.97
N HIS A 115 -12.95 -0.72 -24.61
CA HIS A 115 -13.37 0.59 -25.09
C HIS A 115 -13.40 1.55 -23.90
N VAL A 116 -12.70 2.68 -24.01
CA VAL A 116 -12.74 3.73 -22.99
C VAL A 116 -13.28 4.99 -23.64
N ASP A 117 -14.51 5.34 -23.29
CA ASP A 117 -15.16 6.61 -23.60
C ASP A 117 -14.85 7.63 -22.50
N GLY A 118 -15.30 8.87 -22.65
CA GLY A 118 -15.17 9.87 -21.58
C GLY A 118 -15.65 11.26 -21.96
N GLN A 119 -15.93 12.08 -20.93
CA GLN A 119 -16.34 13.46 -21.10
C GLN A 119 -15.31 14.42 -20.53
N VAL A 120 -14.83 15.33 -21.38
CA VAL A 120 -14.07 16.51 -20.94
C VAL A 120 -15.04 17.56 -20.43
N LEU A 121 -14.93 17.96 -19.17
CA LEU A 121 -15.72 19.09 -18.64
C LEU A 121 -15.33 20.38 -19.38
N PRO A 122 -16.28 21.23 -19.80
CA PRO A 122 -16.00 22.36 -20.70
C PRO A 122 -15.17 23.49 -20.04
N ARG A 123 -14.99 23.42 -18.72
CA ARG A 123 -14.33 24.42 -17.88
C ARG A 123 -12.93 23.94 -17.47
N ARG A 124 -11.97 24.86 -17.43
CA ARG A 124 -10.72 24.68 -16.67
C ARG A 124 -10.93 25.23 -15.26
N TYR A 125 -10.95 24.34 -14.29
CA TYR A 125 -11.11 24.65 -12.87
C TYR A 125 -9.81 25.25 -12.30
N ARG A 126 -9.91 25.87 -11.13
CA ARG A 126 -8.82 26.62 -10.51
C ARG A 126 -8.82 26.34 -9.02
N SER A 127 -7.66 25.99 -8.46
CA SER A 127 -7.50 25.76 -7.02
C SER A 127 -7.67 27.04 -6.20
N ARG A 128 -7.79 26.91 -4.87
CA ARG A 128 -8.09 28.06 -3.98
C ARG A 128 -6.84 28.88 -3.65
N ALA A 129 -5.66 28.28 -3.68
CA ALA A 129 -4.37 28.90 -3.38
C ALA A 129 -3.37 28.78 -4.55
N ALA A 130 -2.25 29.49 -4.46
CA ALA A 130 -1.20 29.49 -5.46
C ALA A 130 -0.38 28.19 -5.43
N ALA A 131 0.39 27.91 -6.49
CA ALA A 131 1.21 26.69 -6.63
C ALA A 131 2.03 26.35 -5.36
N ASP A 132 2.76 27.33 -4.82
CA ASP A 132 3.59 27.24 -3.60
C ASP A 132 2.86 26.66 -2.37
N THR A 133 1.52 26.68 -2.32
CA THR A 133 0.72 26.16 -1.18
C THR A 133 0.53 24.64 -1.21
N TYR A 134 0.87 23.98 -2.33
CA TYR A 134 0.68 22.54 -2.52
C TYR A 134 2.00 21.78 -2.77
N LEU A 135 3.15 22.46 -2.74
CA LEU A 135 4.46 21.81 -2.87
C LEU A 135 4.89 21.21 -1.52
N ALA A 136 5.80 20.25 -1.54
CA ALA A 136 6.43 19.75 -0.32
C ALA A 136 7.48 20.74 0.22
N ASP A 137 7.52 20.94 1.54
CA ASP A 137 8.55 21.75 2.21
C ASP A 137 9.94 21.07 2.23
N THR A 138 10.01 19.78 1.92
CA THR A 138 11.24 18.97 1.90
C THR A 138 11.45 18.40 0.49
N LEU A 139 12.69 18.48 -0.01
CA LEU A 139 13.08 17.99 -1.34
C LEU A 139 12.76 16.50 -1.49
N GLY A 140 12.00 16.11 -2.52
CA GLY A 140 11.66 14.71 -2.75
C GLY A 140 10.56 14.15 -1.82
N ALA A 141 10.06 14.93 -0.87
CA ALA A 141 8.84 14.56 -0.16
C ALA A 141 7.60 14.79 -1.04
N ARG A 142 6.46 14.21 -0.62
CA ARG A 142 5.19 14.26 -1.36
C ARG A 142 4.47 15.58 -1.15
N GLY A 143 4.07 16.24 -2.25
CA GLY A 143 3.27 17.47 -2.21
C GLY A 143 1.79 17.24 -1.91
N GLN A 144 1.06 18.32 -1.61
CA GLN A 144 -0.37 18.30 -1.22
C GLN A 144 -1.32 18.18 -2.44
N PHE A 145 -0.96 17.39 -3.45
CA PHE A 145 -1.79 17.22 -4.65
C PHE A 145 -3.17 16.61 -4.36
N GLY A 146 -3.29 15.78 -3.32
CA GLY A 146 -4.58 15.28 -2.82
C GLY A 146 -5.55 16.41 -2.43
N ARG A 147 -5.04 17.40 -1.68
CA ARG A 147 -5.79 18.60 -1.31
C ARG A 147 -6.12 19.47 -2.53
N PHE A 148 -5.20 19.62 -3.46
CA PHE A 148 -5.47 20.32 -4.73
C PHE A 148 -6.62 19.65 -5.49
N ASN A 149 -6.56 18.32 -5.65
CA ASN A 149 -7.57 17.54 -6.36
C ASN A 149 -8.93 17.58 -5.65
N LEU A 150 -8.97 17.53 -4.32
CA LEU A 150 -10.19 17.73 -3.54
C LEU A 150 -10.83 19.10 -3.80
N GLU A 151 -10.04 20.17 -3.92
CA GLU A 151 -10.56 21.50 -4.28
C GLU A 151 -11.08 21.59 -5.72
N ILE A 152 -10.51 20.81 -6.65
CA ILE A 152 -10.93 20.73 -8.06
C ILE A 152 -12.20 19.89 -8.22
N LEU A 153 -12.28 18.72 -7.59
CA LEU A 153 -13.48 17.86 -7.57
C LEU A 153 -14.68 18.60 -6.99
N ALA A 154 -14.50 19.26 -5.83
CA ALA A 154 -15.55 20.08 -5.20
C ALA A 154 -15.96 21.33 -6.01
N ALA A 155 -15.20 21.69 -7.05
CA ALA A 155 -15.59 22.72 -8.00
C ALA A 155 -16.25 22.14 -9.27
N ALA A 156 -15.96 20.88 -9.62
CA ALA A 156 -16.48 20.18 -10.78
C ALA A 156 -17.86 19.54 -10.54
N ASP A 157 -18.09 18.97 -9.35
CA ASP A 157 -19.38 18.46 -8.84
C ASP A 157 -20.50 19.52 -8.93
N ALA A 158 -20.17 20.79 -8.67
CA ALA A 158 -21.10 21.90 -8.82
C ALA A 158 -21.47 22.26 -10.29
N ASP A 159 -20.71 21.75 -11.27
CA ASP A 159 -20.85 22.04 -12.71
C ASP A 159 -21.19 20.78 -13.55
N ALA A 160 -21.14 19.56 -12.99
CA ALA A 160 -21.40 18.28 -13.69
C ALA A 160 -21.83 17.15 -12.74
N ASP A 161 -22.81 16.35 -13.16
CA ASP A 161 -23.31 15.16 -12.47
C ASP A 161 -22.35 13.97 -12.68
N PHE A 162 -21.78 13.46 -11.59
CA PHE A 162 -20.75 12.42 -11.58
C PHE A 162 -21.30 11.00 -11.89
N GLY A 163 -22.61 10.78 -11.78
CA GLY A 163 -23.24 9.50 -12.12
C GLY A 163 -23.19 9.13 -13.60
N HIS A 164 -22.68 10.01 -14.46
CA HIS A 164 -22.42 9.69 -15.88
C HIS A 164 -21.09 8.94 -16.12
N PHE A 165 -20.36 8.63 -15.05
CA PHE A 165 -19.01 8.05 -15.09
C PHE A 165 -18.86 6.84 -14.14
N ASP A 166 -19.97 6.27 -13.70
CA ASP A 166 -20.13 5.17 -12.75
C ASP A 166 -20.89 4.08 -13.53
N ASN A 167 -20.18 3.26 -14.32
CA ASN A 167 -20.76 2.29 -15.26
C ASN A 167 -20.02 0.94 -15.32
N ASP A 168 -19.28 0.57 -14.27
CA ASP A 168 -18.55 -0.71 -14.22
C ASP A 168 -19.47 -1.95 -14.10
N GLY A 169 -20.78 -1.73 -13.95
CA GLY A 169 -21.83 -2.74 -13.95
C GLY A 169 -22.00 -3.50 -15.28
N PRO A 170 -22.36 -4.81 -15.23
CA PRO A 170 -22.50 -5.66 -16.43
C PRO A 170 -23.48 -5.21 -17.53
N ASP A 171 -24.37 -4.25 -17.28
CA ASP A 171 -25.28 -3.71 -18.31
C ASP A 171 -24.67 -2.52 -19.12
N GLY A 172 -23.70 -1.81 -18.54
CA GLY A 172 -22.95 -0.71 -19.16
C GLY A 172 -23.73 0.61 -19.28
N VAL A 173 -24.73 0.85 -18.43
CA VAL A 173 -25.51 2.10 -18.37
C VAL A 173 -25.13 2.87 -17.09
N PRO A 174 -24.63 4.12 -17.17
CA PRO A 174 -24.17 4.82 -15.97
C PRO A 174 -25.23 5.03 -14.88
N ASN A 175 -24.82 4.80 -13.63
CA ASN A 175 -25.60 4.95 -12.39
C ASN A 175 -26.92 4.14 -12.42
N SER A 176 -26.76 2.84 -12.68
CA SER A 176 -27.78 1.79 -12.79
C SER A 176 -27.94 0.98 -11.50
N GLY A 177 -28.58 -0.20 -11.59
CA GLY A 177 -28.81 -1.09 -10.45
C GLY A 177 -27.68 -2.08 -10.17
N ASP A 178 -26.64 -2.10 -11.02
CA ASP A 178 -25.54 -3.06 -10.96
C ASP A 178 -24.12 -2.45 -11.01
N ASP A 179 -24.00 -1.12 -11.02
CA ASP A 179 -22.74 -0.38 -10.77
C ASP A 179 -22.46 -0.23 -9.25
N ASP A 180 -21.20 0.02 -8.86
CA ASP A 180 -20.80 0.07 -7.44
C ASP A 180 -21.06 1.42 -6.73
N GLY A 181 -21.37 2.49 -7.48
CA GLY A 181 -21.65 3.83 -6.94
C GLY A 181 -20.44 4.77 -6.89
N TYR A 182 -19.35 4.43 -7.58
CA TYR A 182 -18.15 5.25 -7.72
C TYR A 182 -17.82 5.53 -9.18
N VAL A 183 -17.26 6.71 -9.43
CA VAL A 183 -16.71 7.05 -10.75
C VAL A 183 -15.60 6.06 -11.14
N ASP A 184 -15.78 5.38 -12.28
CA ASP A 184 -14.84 4.49 -12.99
C ASP A 184 -13.40 5.03 -12.89
N ILE A 185 -13.21 6.25 -13.40
CA ILE A 185 -11.92 6.95 -13.43
C ILE A 185 -12.07 8.46 -13.64
N VAL A 186 -11.32 9.24 -12.86
CA VAL A 186 -11.11 10.68 -13.09
C VAL A 186 -9.70 10.96 -13.61
N PHE A 187 -9.55 11.81 -14.63
CA PHE A 187 -8.26 12.34 -15.09
C PHE A 187 -8.17 13.85 -14.81
N ILE A 188 -7.31 14.27 -13.88
CA ILE A 188 -7.09 15.68 -13.58
C ILE A 188 -5.86 16.21 -14.33
N ASN A 189 -6.11 17.00 -15.36
CA ASN A 189 -5.13 17.51 -16.32
C ASN A 189 -4.72 18.96 -15.99
N LEU A 190 -3.58 19.10 -15.32
CA LEU A 190 -2.97 20.36 -14.89
C LEU A 190 -2.46 21.19 -16.08
N HIS A 191 -2.38 22.52 -15.93
CA HIS A 191 -1.71 23.37 -16.91
C HIS A 191 -0.18 23.26 -16.82
N THR A 192 0.36 23.32 -15.60
CA THR A 192 1.75 23.01 -15.27
C THR A 192 1.82 22.01 -14.11
N ALA A 193 2.95 21.34 -13.98
CA ALA A 193 3.31 20.56 -12.80
C ALA A 193 4.66 21.11 -12.30
N PRO A 194 4.68 21.83 -11.16
CA PRO A 194 5.91 22.27 -10.51
C PRO A 194 6.68 21.09 -9.90
N ARG A 195 7.98 21.27 -9.65
CA ARG A 195 8.78 20.33 -8.84
C ARG A 195 8.16 20.24 -7.44
N ASP A 196 8.21 19.04 -6.85
CA ASP A 196 7.72 18.72 -5.51
C ASP A 196 6.20 18.94 -5.29
N PHE A 197 5.41 19.05 -6.37
CA PHE A 197 3.93 19.01 -6.31
C PHE A 197 3.40 17.56 -6.16
N PHE A 198 3.99 16.62 -6.90
CA PHE A 198 3.74 15.19 -6.76
C PHE A 198 4.79 14.59 -5.82
N VAL A 199 5.92 14.19 -6.38
CA VAL A 199 7.19 13.81 -5.74
C VAL A 199 8.30 14.29 -6.66
N GLY A 200 9.35 14.94 -6.14
CA GLY A 200 10.55 15.30 -6.91
C GLY A 200 10.23 16.00 -8.25
N ALA A 201 10.76 15.46 -9.36
CA ALA A 201 10.55 16.00 -10.71
C ALA A 201 9.35 15.41 -11.46
N ALA A 202 8.49 14.61 -10.81
CA ALA A 202 7.38 13.92 -11.47
C ALA A 202 6.34 14.88 -12.08
N THR A 203 5.73 14.44 -13.17
CA THR A 203 4.85 15.24 -14.04
C THR A 203 3.47 14.63 -14.24
N GLY A 204 3.28 13.41 -13.75
CA GLY A 204 2.02 12.74 -13.51
C GLY A 204 2.17 11.65 -12.44
N ILE A 205 1.03 11.14 -11.97
CA ILE A 205 0.91 10.09 -10.96
C ILE A 205 -0.46 9.38 -11.08
N ALA A 206 -0.45 8.05 -10.95
CA ALA A 206 -1.63 7.19 -10.96
C ALA A 206 -2.40 7.25 -9.62
N SER A 207 -2.67 8.47 -9.15
CA SER A 207 -3.47 8.73 -7.96
C SER A 207 -4.08 10.12 -7.99
N LEU A 208 -5.30 10.24 -7.47
CA LEU A 208 -5.86 11.53 -7.07
C LEU A 208 -5.29 12.02 -5.74
N GLY A 209 -4.59 11.17 -4.99
CA GLY A 209 -4.00 11.50 -3.68
C GLY A 209 -5.01 11.78 -2.57
N LEU A 210 -6.31 11.50 -2.76
CA LEU A 210 -7.35 11.70 -1.77
C LEU A 210 -7.18 10.72 -0.60
N ASP A 211 -7.15 11.22 0.63
CA ASP A 211 -7.08 10.40 1.85
C ASP A 211 -8.45 9.86 2.31
N THR A 212 -9.54 10.36 1.73
CA THR A 212 -10.91 9.92 2.01
C THR A 212 -11.73 10.02 0.73
N ASP A 213 -12.73 9.16 0.53
CA ASP A 213 -13.61 9.24 -0.64
C ASP A 213 -14.19 10.66 -0.81
N TYR A 214 -14.17 11.15 -2.05
CA TYR A 214 -15.00 12.29 -2.42
C TYR A 214 -16.45 11.81 -2.52
N ILE A 215 -17.39 12.54 -1.92
CA ILE A 215 -18.83 12.26 -2.00
C ILE A 215 -19.45 13.43 -2.76
N SER A 216 -20.06 13.17 -3.92
CA SER A 216 -20.66 14.22 -4.76
C SER A 216 -22.07 14.61 -4.30
N GLY A 217 -22.67 15.60 -4.98
CA GLY A 217 -24.08 15.95 -4.81
C GLY A 217 -25.08 15.00 -5.47
N ASP A 218 -24.60 14.01 -6.25
CA ASP A 218 -25.41 13.23 -7.19
C ASP A 218 -25.93 11.94 -6.55
N PRO A 219 -27.25 11.62 -6.63
CA PRO A 219 -27.79 10.41 -6.04
C PRO A 219 -27.30 9.14 -6.75
N ALA A 220 -26.71 8.20 -6.01
CA ALA A 220 -26.39 6.87 -6.51
C ALA A 220 -27.66 5.98 -6.52
N ALA A 221 -27.83 5.15 -7.54
CA ALA A 221 -28.99 4.30 -7.73
C ALA A 221 -29.06 3.11 -6.75
N GLY A 222 -27.91 2.61 -6.28
CA GLY A 222 -27.82 1.73 -5.10
C GLY A 222 -28.27 2.40 -3.79
N GLY A 223 -28.37 3.73 -3.78
CA GLY A 223 -28.81 4.55 -2.65
C GLY A 223 -27.67 5.27 -1.94
N GLY A 224 -27.84 6.57 -1.71
CA GLY A 224 -26.79 7.45 -1.18
C GLY A 224 -26.37 8.46 -2.25
N PHE A 225 -25.07 8.69 -2.38
CA PHE A 225 -24.47 9.60 -3.34
C PHE A 225 -23.28 8.94 -4.04
N VAL A 226 -23.04 9.31 -5.31
CA VAL A 226 -21.92 8.86 -6.12
C VAL A 226 -20.60 9.37 -5.53
N ARG A 227 -19.52 8.62 -5.72
CA ARG A 227 -18.22 8.87 -5.07
C ARG A 227 -17.04 8.84 -6.02
N VAL A 228 -15.89 9.29 -5.53
CA VAL A 228 -14.57 9.06 -6.17
C VAL A 228 -13.64 8.44 -5.13
N ARG A 229 -13.04 7.29 -5.45
CA ARG A 229 -12.29 6.44 -4.51
C ARG A 229 -11.05 7.16 -3.95
N SER A 230 -10.81 7.01 -2.65
CA SER A 230 -9.56 7.40 -1.98
C SER A 230 -8.40 6.48 -2.33
N ARG A 231 -7.16 6.89 -2.03
CA ARG A 231 -5.96 6.04 -2.16
C ARG A 231 -5.94 4.78 -1.29
N PHE A 232 -6.95 4.62 -0.41
CA PHE A 232 -7.09 3.52 0.55
C PHE A 232 -8.32 2.64 0.31
N THR A 233 -9.25 3.07 -0.55
CA THR A 233 -10.52 2.38 -0.88
C THR A 233 -10.54 1.86 -2.33
N GLY A 234 -9.47 2.06 -3.09
CA GLY A 234 -9.27 1.55 -4.43
C GLY A 234 -8.48 2.52 -5.31
N PHE A 235 -8.67 2.43 -6.61
CA PHE A 235 -8.20 3.43 -7.56
C PHE A 235 -9.34 4.39 -7.92
N GLY A 236 -9.09 5.70 -7.83
CA GLY A 236 -10.10 6.74 -8.13
C GLY A 236 -9.79 7.65 -9.32
N GLY A 237 -8.54 7.64 -9.83
CA GLY A 237 -8.13 8.55 -10.89
C GLY A 237 -6.64 8.93 -10.89
N THR A 238 -6.22 9.60 -11.96
CA THR A 238 -4.84 10.03 -12.21
C THR A 238 -4.72 11.56 -12.17
N THR A 239 -3.54 12.07 -11.89
CA THR A 239 -3.26 13.53 -11.90
C THR A 239 -1.99 13.81 -12.70
N GLN A 240 -2.05 14.64 -13.75
CA GLN A 240 -0.92 14.82 -14.67
C GLN A 240 -0.90 16.15 -15.43
N ARG A 241 0.25 16.50 -16.02
CA ARG A 241 0.49 17.73 -16.81
C ARG A 241 -0.07 17.64 -18.24
N GLY A 242 -1.29 18.12 -18.46
CA GLY A 242 -1.96 18.11 -19.78
C GLY A 242 -2.07 19.49 -20.46
N HIS A 243 -1.16 19.81 -21.38
CA HIS A 243 -1.10 21.14 -22.03
C HIS A 243 -1.10 21.16 -23.59
N THR A 244 -0.71 20.07 -24.25
CA THR A 244 -0.93 19.85 -25.71
C THR A 244 -1.69 18.54 -25.94
N PHE A 245 -2.27 18.34 -27.12
CA PHE A 245 -3.03 17.10 -27.43
C PHE A 245 -2.18 15.84 -27.26
N SER A 246 -1.00 15.76 -27.90
CA SER A 246 -0.16 14.57 -27.87
C SER A 246 0.38 14.29 -26.47
N ILE A 247 0.92 15.28 -25.76
CA ILE A 247 1.35 15.12 -24.37
C ILE A 247 0.20 14.61 -23.51
N THR A 248 -0.97 15.26 -23.58
CA THR A 248 -2.10 14.92 -22.70
C THR A 248 -2.60 13.51 -22.97
N ALA A 249 -2.78 13.13 -24.24
CA ALA A 249 -3.17 11.77 -24.61
C ALA A 249 -2.12 10.74 -24.15
N SER A 250 -0.83 11.01 -24.39
CA SER A 250 0.24 10.05 -24.10
C SER A 250 0.46 9.86 -22.61
N THR A 251 0.49 10.94 -21.82
CA THR A 251 0.60 10.83 -20.36
C THR A 251 -0.66 10.20 -19.79
N MET A 252 -1.88 10.54 -20.25
CA MET A 252 -3.08 9.79 -19.84
C MET A 252 -2.98 8.29 -20.16
N CYS A 253 -2.38 7.90 -21.29
CA CYS A 253 -2.17 6.49 -21.61
C CYS A 253 -1.16 5.82 -20.67
N HIS A 254 -0.05 6.48 -20.37
CA HIS A 254 0.91 5.96 -19.41
C HIS A 254 0.30 5.80 -18.01
N GLU A 255 -0.35 6.86 -17.48
CA GLU A 255 -0.98 6.81 -16.16
C GLU A 255 -2.13 5.78 -16.07
N PHE A 256 -2.88 5.56 -17.15
CA PHE A 256 -3.95 4.55 -17.18
C PHE A 256 -3.39 3.11 -17.28
N ALA A 257 -2.15 2.91 -17.71
CA ALA A 257 -1.54 1.58 -17.71
C ALA A 257 -1.30 1.04 -16.30
N HIS A 258 -0.95 1.91 -15.33
CA HIS A 258 -0.88 1.55 -13.92
C HIS A 258 -2.24 1.12 -13.35
N VAL A 259 -3.34 1.72 -13.83
CA VAL A 259 -4.71 1.34 -13.45
C VAL A 259 -5.06 -0.07 -13.93
N LEU A 260 -4.42 -0.52 -15.00
CA LEU A 260 -4.53 -1.88 -15.53
C LEU A 260 -3.48 -2.84 -14.91
N GLY A 261 -2.73 -2.40 -13.90
CA GLY A 261 -1.77 -3.22 -13.16
C GLY A 261 -0.38 -3.34 -13.79
N LEU A 262 0.03 -2.43 -14.69
CA LEU A 262 1.40 -2.39 -15.21
C LEU A 262 2.32 -1.48 -14.38
N PRO A 263 3.52 -1.93 -13.99
CA PRO A 263 4.54 -1.08 -13.38
C PRO A 263 5.18 -0.15 -14.42
N ASP A 264 5.96 0.81 -13.93
CA ASP A 264 6.98 1.49 -14.74
C ASP A 264 8.11 0.52 -15.11
N LEU A 265 8.72 0.72 -16.28
CA LEU A 265 9.80 -0.10 -16.84
C LEU A 265 11.00 0.79 -17.26
N PHE A 266 11.24 1.85 -16.50
CA PHE A 266 12.41 2.73 -16.54
C PHE A 266 12.85 3.03 -15.09
N ASP A 267 14.14 3.31 -14.87
CA ASP A 267 14.69 3.65 -13.55
C ASP A 267 13.91 4.79 -12.85
N GLN A 268 13.28 4.47 -11.72
CA GLN A 268 12.57 5.37 -10.83
C GLN A 268 13.46 5.94 -9.71
N THR A 269 14.68 5.44 -9.50
CA THR A 269 15.56 5.78 -8.35
C THR A 269 15.75 7.29 -8.19
N ALA A 270 15.93 8.03 -9.29
CA ALA A 270 16.06 9.50 -9.26
C ALA A 270 14.79 10.28 -8.82
N LEU A 271 13.68 9.60 -8.53
CA LEU A 271 12.49 10.17 -7.89
C LEU A 271 12.59 10.13 -6.36
N THR A 272 13.31 9.15 -5.81
CA THR A 272 13.42 8.89 -4.36
C THR A 272 14.71 9.43 -3.76
N VAL A 273 15.83 9.43 -4.51
CA VAL A 273 17.12 9.97 -4.04
C VAL A 273 17.32 11.46 -4.39
N ALA A 274 18.12 12.16 -3.58
CA ALA A 274 18.41 13.59 -3.79
C ALA A 274 19.54 13.84 -4.81
N GLU A 275 20.52 12.94 -4.87
CA GLU A 275 21.60 12.85 -5.85
C GLU A 275 21.76 11.36 -6.19
N LEU A 276 21.86 11.01 -7.48
CA LEU A 276 22.05 9.64 -8.01
C LEU A 276 23.40 9.59 -8.72
N ASP A 277 24.14 8.48 -8.62
CA ASP A 277 25.35 8.30 -9.44
C ASP A 277 24.94 7.98 -10.89
N PRO A 278 25.50 8.63 -11.92
CA PRO A 278 25.22 8.27 -13.32
C PRO A 278 25.55 6.81 -13.70
N GLU A 279 26.31 6.06 -12.89
CA GLU A 279 26.48 4.59 -13.05
C GLU A 279 25.27 3.76 -12.55
N GLU A 280 24.28 4.39 -11.91
CA GLU A 280 23.06 3.83 -11.31
C GLU A 280 21.76 4.36 -11.99
N ASP A 281 21.87 5.10 -13.10
CA ASP A 281 20.77 5.68 -13.90
C ASP A 281 20.61 4.90 -15.22
N SER A 282 19.38 4.77 -15.77
CA SER A 282 19.17 4.06 -17.04
C SER A 282 17.91 4.42 -17.85
N ALA A 283 17.87 3.88 -19.07
CA ALA A 283 16.70 3.92 -19.92
C ALA A 283 15.63 2.84 -19.59
N GLY A 284 15.93 1.82 -18.79
CA GLY A 284 15.11 0.60 -18.69
C GLY A 284 14.82 0.03 -20.08
N ILE A 285 13.56 -0.25 -20.41
CA ILE A 285 13.16 -0.67 -21.77
C ILE A 285 13.23 0.44 -22.84
N GLY A 286 13.73 1.62 -22.47
CA GLY A 286 13.91 2.77 -23.35
C GLY A 286 12.61 3.26 -23.99
N ASN A 287 12.73 3.75 -25.22
CA ASN A 287 11.57 4.20 -25.99
C ASN A 287 10.73 3.03 -26.56
N TRP A 288 11.14 1.77 -26.38
CA TRP A 288 10.43 0.61 -26.94
C TRP A 288 9.13 0.23 -26.21
N GLY A 289 8.84 0.82 -25.06
CA GLY A 289 7.55 0.71 -24.40
C GLY A 289 7.05 2.04 -23.84
N ILE A 290 5.73 2.24 -23.81
CA ILE A 290 5.10 3.37 -23.11
C ILE A 290 5.35 3.35 -21.59
N MET A 291 5.59 2.17 -20.99
CA MET A 291 5.98 2.05 -19.58
C MET A 291 7.46 2.35 -19.34
N GLY A 292 8.27 2.39 -20.41
CA GLY A 292 9.60 2.99 -20.37
C GLY A 292 9.53 4.48 -20.73
N TRP A 293 10.57 5.00 -21.37
CA TRP A 293 10.60 6.38 -21.84
C TRP A 293 9.72 6.68 -23.07
N GLY A 294 9.07 5.66 -23.65
CA GLY A 294 8.27 5.76 -24.88
C GLY A 294 7.02 6.66 -24.81
N THR A 295 6.65 7.18 -23.63
CA THR A 295 5.50 8.09 -23.44
C THR A 295 5.53 9.30 -24.37
N LEU A 296 6.68 9.92 -24.64
CA LEU A 296 6.75 11.07 -25.56
C LEU A 296 7.13 10.74 -27.01
N GLY A 297 7.27 9.45 -27.34
CA GLY A 297 7.65 8.98 -28.67
C GLY A 297 9.16 8.94 -28.89
N TRP A 298 9.55 8.79 -30.15
CA TRP A 298 10.96 8.71 -30.58
C TRP A 298 11.58 10.07 -30.93
N GLY A 299 10.76 11.10 -31.11
CA GLY A 299 11.17 12.44 -31.52
C GLY A 299 10.95 13.47 -30.43
N VAL A 300 10.10 14.46 -30.71
CA VAL A 300 9.71 15.51 -29.76
C VAL A 300 8.19 15.57 -29.72
N GLU A 301 7.60 15.05 -28.65
CA GLU A 301 6.15 15.04 -28.39
C GLU A 301 5.33 14.33 -29.48
N ASP A 302 5.92 13.31 -30.13
CA ASP A 302 5.32 12.48 -31.16
C ASP A 302 4.85 11.11 -30.64
N GLY A 303 4.75 10.95 -29.33
CA GLY A 303 4.19 9.78 -28.66
C GLY A 303 2.67 9.61 -28.79
N PRO A 304 2.11 8.60 -28.08
CA PRO A 304 2.87 7.57 -27.35
C PRO A 304 3.51 6.58 -28.31
N ASN A 305 4.49 5.81 -27.82
CA ASN A 305 4.91 4.56 -28.45
C ASN A 305 4.01 3.40 -28.00
N ALA A 306 4.15 2.24 -28.65
CA ALA A 306 3.44 1.01 -28.28
C ALA A 306 3.79 0.49 -26.86
N PHE A 307 2.96 -0.39 -26.32
CA PHE A 307 3.35 -1.28 -25.21
C PHE A 307 4.43 -2.29 -25.64
N SER A 308 5.18 -2.85 -24.67
CA SER A 308 6.07 -3.99 -24.91
C SER A 308 5.29 -5.30 -25.11
N ALA A 309 5.94 -6.33 -25.67
CA ALA A 309 5.36 -7.67 -25.73
C ALA A 309 4.97 -8.21 -24.34
N TRP A 310 5.77 -7.92 -23.31
CA TRP A 310 5.44 -8.26 -21.92
C TRP A 310 4.18 -7.53 -21.46
N SER A 311 4.12 -6.19 -21.54
CA SER A 311 2.93 -5.42 -21.14
C SER A 311 1.65 -5.87 -21.85
N LEU A 312 1.74 -6.22 -23.14
CA LEU A 312 0.60 -6.77 -23.90
C LEU A 312 0.22 -8.20 -23.48
N ALA A 313 1.16 -8.99 -22.98
CA ALA A 313 0.93 -10.34 -22.46
C ALA A 313 0.36 -10.32 -21.03
N THR A 314 0.89 -9.47 -20.14
CA THR A 314 0.41 -9.26 -18.77
C THR A 314 -1.05 -8.79 -18.74
N LEU A 315 -1.43 -7.91 -19.67
CA LEU A 315 -2.83 -7.50 -19.88
C LEU A 315 -3.68 -8.54 -20.63
N GLY A 316 -3.11 -9.69 -21.02
CA GLY A 316 -3.78 -10.77 -21.75
C GLY A 316 -4.23 -10.41 -23.18
N TRP A 317 -3.75 -9.31 -23.74
CA TRP A 317 -4.23 -8.73 -25.00
C TRP A 317 -3.64 -9.39 -26.25
N ILE A 318 -2.53 -10.11 -26.12
CA ILE A 318 -1.97 -11.00 -27.15
C ILE A 318 -2.01 -12.46 -26.71
N GLU A 319 -1.84 -13.38 -27.65
CA GLU A 319 -1.63 -14.81 -27.39
C GLU A 319 -0.12 -15.07 -27.21
N VAL A 320 0.29 -15.58 -26.05
CA VAL A 320 1.67 -16.05 -25.82
C VAL A 320 1.75 -17.51 -26.26
N VAL A 321 2.69 -17.82 -27.16
CA VAL A 321 2.89 -19.17 -27.71
C VAL A 321 4.22 -19.74 -27.20
N GLU A 322 4.16 -20.77 -26.37
CA GLU A 322 5.35 -21.36 -25.75
C GLU A 322 6.14 -22.27 -26.70
N VAL A 323 7.47 -22.27 -26.56
CA VAL A 323 8.42 -22.96 -27.43
C VAL A 323 9.36 -23.88 -26.61
N GLU A 324 8.76 -24.94 -26.08
CA GLU A 324 9.42 -25.98 -25.24
C GLU A 324 10.52 -26.78 -25.97
N GLY A 325 10.60 -26.71 -27.31
CA GLY A 325 11.48 -27.57 -28.11
C GLY A 325 12.15 -26.84 -29.27
N SER A 326 12.98 -27.58 -30.03
CA SER A 326 13.61 -27.04 -31.24
C SER A 326 12.59 -26.92 -32.39
N VAL A 327 12.43 -25.72 -32.95
CA VAL A 327 11.50 -25.40 -34.03
C VAL A 327 12.25 -24.68 -35.16
N ALA A 328 12.32 -25.30 -36.33
CA ALA A 328 12.92 -24.68 -37.52
C ALA A 328 11.87 -24.00 -38.39
N GLY A 329 12.14 -22.79 -38.86
CA GLY A 329 11.22 -22.01 -39.68
C GLY A 329 10.02 -21.44 -38.92
N LEU A 330 10.19 -21.08 -37.64
CA LEU A 330 9.16 -20.42 -36.84
C LEU A 330 8.88 -19.02 -37.43
N GLU A 331 7.65 -18.81 -37.91
CA GLU A 331 7.24 -17.53 -38.50
C GLU A 331 6.62 -16.60 -37.45
N ILE A 332 7.31 -15.49 -37.20
CA ILE A 332 6.94 -14.45 -36.24
C ILE A 332 6.35 -13.29 -37.04
N GLY A 333 5.02 -13.28 -37.14
CA GLY A 333 4.26 -12.15 -37.69
C GLY A 333 4.46 -10.89 -36.85
N GLU A 334 4.20 -9.74 -37.44
CA GLU A 334 4.24 -8.46 -36.72
C GLU A 334 3.19 -8.46 -35.58
N ILE A 335 3.53 -7.89 -34.42
CA ILE A 335 2.78 -8.10 -33.18
C ILE A 335 1.33 -7.59 -33.20
N PHE A 336 1.05 -6.42 -33.79
CA PHE A 336 -0.31 -5.85 -33.81
C PHE A 336 -1.23 -6.55 -34.81
N SER A 337 -0.70 -6.99 -35.93
CA SER A 337 -1.45 -7.72 -36.97
C SER A 337 -1.59 -9.23 -36.70
N SER A 338 -0.64 -9.85 -36.00
CA SER A 338 -0.70 -11.27 -35.62
C SER A 338 -1.32 -11.53 -34.24
N ARG A 339 -1.30 -10.52 -33.35
CA ARG A 339 -1.70 -10.60 -31.93
C ARG A 339 -0.99 -11.71 -31.15
N LYS A 340 0.29 -11.97 -31.46
CA LYS A 340 1.10 -13.05 -30.88
C LYS A 340 2.49 -12.59 -30.45
N ALA A 341 2.97 -13.18 -29.37
CA ALA A 341 4.39 -13.24 -29.00
C ALA A 341 4.78 -14.70 -28.70
N TYR A 342 6.07 -15.02 -28.73
CA TYR A 342 6.55 -16.39 -28.48
C TYR A 342 7.42 -16.46 -27.22
N LYS A 343 7.08 -17.35 -26.27
CA LYS A 343 7.79 -17.54 -25.00
C LYS A 343 8.76 -18.72 -25.08
N ILE A 344 10.02 -18.52 -24.69
CA ILE A 344 10.99 -19.60 -24.44
C ILE A 344 11.19 -19.67 -22.92
N PRO A 345 10.56 -20.62 -22.22
CA PRO A 345 10.65 -20.71 -20.75
C PRO A 345 12.02 -21.22 -20.28
N LEU A 346 12.49 -20.69 -19.15
CA LEU A 346 13.60 -21.24 -18.36
C LEU A 346 13.06 -21.84 -17.07
N THR A 347 12.39 -21.03 -16.24
CA THR A 347 11.58 -21.47 -15.08
C THR A 347 10.12 -21.00 -15.26
N GLN A 348 9.27 -21.11 -14.23
CA GLN A 348 7.97 -20.44 -14.17
C GLN A 348 8.13 -18.91 -14.33
N ASP A 349 9.10 -18.31 -13.64
CA ASP A 349 9.31 -16.87 -13.50
C ASP A 349 10.31 -16.26 -14.51
N GLU A 350 11.34 -17.01 -14.92
CA GLU A 350 12.41 -16.53 -15.82
C GLU A 350 12.20 -17.08 -17.26
N TYR A 351 12.14 -16.20 -18.26
CA TYR A 351 11.89 -16.59 -19.66
C TYR A 351 12.27 -15.52 -20.69
N PHE A 352 12.35 -15.91 -21.97
CA PHE A 352 12.49 -14.95 -23.08
C PHE A 352 11.18 -14.77 -23.85
N LEU A 353 10.85 -13.53 -24.25
CA LEU A 353 9.76 -13.21 -25.19
C LEU A 353 10.29 -12.70 -26.53
N LEU A 354 9.80 -13.27 -27.63
CA LEU A 354 10.10 -12.84 -28.99
C LEU A 354 8.90 -12.10 -29.59
N GLU A 355 9.12 -10.87 -30.06
CA GLU A 355 8.16 -10.13 -30.89
C GLU A 355 8.81 -9.57 -32.16
N HIS A 356 8.00 -9.28 -33.18
CA HIS A 356 8.45 -8.60 -34.40
C HIS A 356 7.70 -7.28 -34.53
N ARG A 357 8.44 -6.18 -34.64
CA ARG A 357 7.88 -4.84 -34.86
C ARG A 357 8.24 -4.28 -36.22
N ARG A 358 7.30 -3.48 -36.74
CA ARG A 358 7.40 -2.79 -38.02
C ARG A 358 6.87 -1.37 -37.90
N ALA A 359 7.53 -0.42 -38.57
CA ALA A 359 7.06 0.96 -38.64
C ALA A 359 5.72 1.12 -39.40
N ASP A 360 5.31 0.13 -40.19
CA ASP A 360 3.99 0.08 -40.85
C ASP A 360 2.97 -0.86 -40.17
N GLY A 361 3.33 -1.49 -39.04
CA GLY A 361 2.46 -2.44 -38.32
C GLY A 361 1.36 -1.77 -37.49
N SER A 362 1.67 -0.65 -36.85
CA SER A 362 0.73 0.17 -36.08
C SER A 362 1.15 1.64 -36.09
N TYR A 363 0.19 2.56 -35.92
CA TYR A 363 0.48 3.99 -35.72
C TYR A 363 1.49 4.23 -34.58
N TYR A 364 1.43 3.45 -33.51
CA TYR A 364 2.29 3.63 -32.33
C TYR A 364 3.70 3.03 -32.51
N ASN A 365 3.98 2.39 -33.66
CA ASN A 365 5.31 2.01 -34.11
C ASN A 365 5.86 2.92 -35.24
N ARG A 366 5.10 3.91 -35.73
CA ARG A 366 5.42 4.65 -36.98
C ARG A 366 6.79 5.33 -37.07
N ASN A 367 7.41 5.58 -35.93
CA ASN A 367 8.70 6.26 -35.80
C ASN A 367 9.79 5.38 -35.14
N ILE A 368 9.60 4.05 -35.02
CA ILE A 368 10.67 3.16 -34.53
C ILE A 368 11.92 3.28 -35.43
N PRO A 369 13.14 3.20 -34.86
CA PRO A 369 14.37 3.45 -35.59
C PRO A 369 14.70 2.36 -36.63
N GLN A 370 14.23 1.13 -36.43
CA GLN A 370 14.48 -0.02 -37.31
C GLN A 370 13.36 -1.08 -37.20
N ASP A 371 12.94 -1.66 -38.34
CA ASP A 371 12.09 -2.87 -38.38
C ASP A 371 12.92 -4.09 -37.92
N GLY A 372 12.41 -4.93 -37.03
CA GLY A 372 13.17 -6.11 -36.57
C GLY A 372 12.47 -7.00 -35.55
N LEU A 373 13.17 -8.07 -35.17
CA LEU A 373 12.80 -8.92 -34.05
C LEU A 373 13.35 -8.29 -32.75
N LEU A 374 12.49 -8.02 -31.77
CA LEU A 374 12.90 -7.71 -30.40
C LEU A 374 12.86 -9.00 -29.58
N ILE A 375 13.82 -9.14 -28.66
CA ILE A 375 13.92 -10.27 -27.74
C ILE A 375 13.99 -9.67 -26.34
N TRP A 376 13.04 -10.02 -25.49
CA TRP A 376 12.99 -9.56 -24.10
C TRP A 376 13.47 -10.68 -23.18
N HIS A 377 14.31 -10.37 -22.19
CA HIS A 377 14.57 -11.26 -21.04
C HIS A 377 13.64 -10.82 -19.92
N ILE A 378 12.85 -11.75 -19.39
CA ILE A 378 11.87 -11.50 -18.33
C ILE A 378 12.27 -12.30 -17.10
N ASP A 379 12.16 -11.68 -15.93
CA ASP A 379 12.27 -12.34 -14.63
C ASP A 379 11.19 -11.75 -13.70
N GLU A 380 10.05 -12.44 -13.55
CA GLU A 380 8.85 -11.88 -12.88
C GLU A 380 9.07 -11.58 -11.38
N GLN A 381 10.18 -12.05 -10.79
CA GLN A 381 10.58 -11.82 -9.41
C GLN A 381 11.60 -10.68 -9.25
N ALA A 382 11.95 -9.95 -10.32
CA ALA A 382 12.88 -8.82 -10.27
C ALA A 382 12.16 -7.47 -10.43
N ASP A 383 12.91 -6.37 -10.33
CA ASP A 383 12.42 -4.99 -10.48
C ASP A 383 13.14 -4.30 -11.65
N ASN A 384 12.52 -3.31 -12.31
CA ASN A 384 13.15 -2.55 -13.38
C ASN A 384 14.02 -1.37 -12.88
N ASP A 385 14.01 -1.09 -11.58
CA ASP A 385 14.99 -0.20 -10.90
C ASP A 385 16.34 -0.88 -10.62
N GLU A 386 16.41 -2.23 -10.61
CA GLU A 386 17.68 -2.95 -10.48
C GLU A 386 18.35 -3.16 -11.85
N GLU A 387 19.31 -2.29 -12.13
CA GLU A 387 19.94 -2.20 -13.43
C GLU A 387 20.61 -3.45 -13.95
N ARG A 388 21.14 -4.31 -13.07
CA ARG A 388 21.87 -5.51 -13.46
C ARG A 388 20.95 -6.72 -13.64
N HIS A 389 19.71 -6.64 -13.18
CA HIS A 389 18.73 -7.73 -13.14
C HIS A 389 17.32 -7.17 -13.24
N LYS A 390 16.95 -6.64 -14.41
CA LYS A 390 15.65 -6.00 -14.64
C LYS A 390 14.50 -7.02 -14.70
N GLN A 391 13.29 -6.63 -14.26
CA GLN A 391 12.06 -7.42 -14.45
C GLN A 391 11.78 -7.68 -15.94
N VAL A 392 11.89 -6.63 -16.75
CA VAL A 392 11.75 -6.64 -18.21
C VAL A 392 12.96 -5.94 -18.81
N ASP A 393 13.80 -6.73 -19.47
CA ASP A 393 14.99 -6.24 -20.17
C ASP A 393 14.87 -6.42 -21.69
N LEU A 394 15.44 -5.50 -22.48
CA LEU A 394 15.56 -5.65 -23.93
C LEU A 394 16.95 -6.19 -24.26
N VAL A 395 17.01 -7.38 -24.86
CA VAL A 395 18.27 -7.97 -25.33
C VAL A 395 18.74 -7.22 -26.59
N CYS A 396 19.49 -6.13 -26.41
CA CYS A 396 19.97 -5.30 -27.53
C CYS A 396 20.97 -6.07 -28.40
N ALA A 397 20.72 -6.08 -29.72
CA ALA A 397 21.41 -6.96 -30.66
C ALA A 397 22.86 -6.56 -30.98
N ASP A 398 23.29 -5.35 -30.60
CA ASP A 398 24.64 -4.83 -30.82
C ASP A 398 25.69 -5.28 -29.79
N GLY A 399 25.28 -5.55 -28.55
CA GLY A 399 26.10 -6.23 -27.54
C GLY A 399 26.07 -5.62 -26.15
N LEU A 400 26.54 -6.40 -25.19
CA LEU A 400 26.95 -5.94 -23.86
C LEU A 400 28.42 -5.48 -23.90
N PHE A 401 28.73 -4.39 -23.19
CA PHE A 401 30.04 -3.75 -23.15
C PHE A 401 30.41 -3.38 -21.71
N ALA A 402 31.69 -3.45 -21.37
CA ALA A 402 32.21 -2.82 -20.16
C ALA A 402 32.29 -1.29 -20.34
N PRO A 403 32.35 -0.47 -19.27
CA PRO A 403 32.39 1.00 -19.35
C PRO A 403 33.57 1.60 -20.14
N ASN A 404 34.56 0.80 -20.55
CA ASN A 404 35.64 1.23 -21.44
C ASN A 404 35.34 1.03 -22.93
N GLY A 405 34.19 0.45 -23.29
CA GLY A 405 33.78 0.12 -24.66
C GLY A 405 34.32 -1.20 -25.21
N ASP A 406 35.02 -2.02 -24.41
CA ASP A 406 35.35 -3.40 -24.79
C ASP A 406 34.12 -4.31 -24.56
N PRO A 407 33.83 -5.29 -25.45
CA PRO A 407 32.76 -6.25 -25.24
C PRO A 407 32.96 -7.12 -23.98
N ASP A 408 31.92 -7.21 -23.15
CA ASP A 408 31.87 -8.06 -21.96
C ASP A 408 30.51 -8.76 -21.92
N VAL A 409 30.50 -10.09 -21.83
CA VAL A 409 29.27 -10.90 -21.91
C VAL A 409 28.76 -11.36 -20.55
N VAL A 410 29.39 -10.92 -19.45
CA VAL A 410 29.09 -11.37 -18.08
C VAL A 410 28.68 -10.20 -17.19
N GLU A 411 29.53 -9.17 -17.13
CA GLU A 411 29.33 -7.94 -16.33
C GLU A 411 29.02 -6.72 -17.22
N GLY A 412 28.94 -6.93 -18.54
CA GLY A 412 28.68 -5.89 -19.52
C GLY A 412 27.24 -5.39 -19.53
N ARG A 413 27.09 -4.17 -20.02
CA ARG A 413 25.86 -3.37 -20.13
C ARG A 413 25.63 -2.97 -21.58
N ASP A 414 24.39 -2.80 -22.01
CA ASP A 414 24.07 -2.27 -23.34
C ASP A 414 23.88 -0.74 -23.37
N HIS A 415 23.40 -0.18 -24.48
CA HIS A 415 23.22 1.26 -24.64
C HIS A 415 22.04 1.85 -23.83
N LEU A 416 21.08 1.04 -23.39
CA LEU A 416 20.00 1.44 -22.47
C LEU A 416 20.52 1.55 -21.04
N ASP A 417 21.29 0.54 -20.62
CA ASP A 417 21.99 0.43 -19.33
C ASP A 417 23.08 1.51 -19.08
N PHE A 418 23.48 2.21 -20.14
CA PHE A 418 24.46 3.31 -20.10
C PHE A 418 23.84 4.71 -20.27
N TRP A 419 22.52 4.82 -20.49
CA TRP A 419 21.86 6.13 -20.53
C TRP A 419 21.77 6.72 -19.13
N ALA A 420 22.08 8.00 -18.97
CA ALA A 420 21.83 8.70 -17.73
C ALA A 420 21.22 10.08 -17.96
N ARG A 421 20.59 10.64 -16.93
CA ARG A 421 20.19 12.05 -16.88
C ARG A 421 21.43 12.97 -16.98
N ASP A 422 22.63 12.48 -16.62
CA ASP A 422 23.90 13.11 -17.00
C ASP A 422 24.27 12.83 -18.47
N THR A 423 24.19 13.90 -19.26
CA THR A 423 24.49 13.86 -20.70
C THR A 423 25.97 13.65 -21.04
N ALA A 424 26.90 13.93 -20.12
CA ALA A 424 28.34 13.72 -20.33
C ALA A 424 28.72 12.26 -20.07
N TYR A 425 28.13 11.62 -19.05
CA TYR A 425 28.20 10.18 -18.82
C TYR A 425 27.66 9.41 -20.04
N SER A 426 26.41 9.70 -20.44
CA SER A 426 25.78 9.09 -21.61
C SER A 426 26.65 9.22 -22.88
N SER A 427 27.21 10.42 -23.10
CA SER A 427 28.08 10.69 -24.27
C SER A 427 29.45 10.00 -24.19
N ALA A 428 29.88 9.53 -23.03
CA ALA A 428 31.13 8.78 -22.85
C ALA A 428 30.94 7.27 -23.09
N HIS A 429 29.77 6.74 -22.73
CA HIS A 429 29.44 5.31 -22.78
C HIS A 429 28.48 4.91 -23.92
N ASN A 430 28.16 5.84 -24.83
CA ASN A 430 27.16 5.72 -25.91
C ASN A 430 25.70 5.52 -25.44
N GLY A 431 25.42 5.80 -24.16
CA GLY A 431 24.12 5.65 -23.53
C GLY A 431 23.00 6.41 -24.24
N ASN A 432 21.91 5.72 -24.57
CA ASN A 432 20.77 6.26 -25.31
C ASN A 432 19.45 5.55 -24.96
N LYS A 433 18.32 5.99 -25.52
CA LYS A 433 16.97 5.48 -25.18
C LYS A 433 16.46 4.44 -26.19
N GLY A 434 17.38 3.69 -26.77
CA GLY A 434 17.20 2.80 -27.89
C GLY A 434 17.52 3.48 -29.21
N ASP A 435 18.06 2.72 -30.16
CA ASP A 435 18.30 3.16 -31.52
C ASP A 435 18.09 2.05 -32.57
N ALA A 436 18.70 2.19 -33.75
CA ALA A 436 18.54 1.27 -34.86
C ALA A 436 19.34 -0.04 -34.71
N THR A 437 20.14 -0.21 -33.64
CA THR A 437 20.99 -1.39 -33.45
C THR A 437 20.55 -2.36 -32.35
N ASP A 438 19.55 -2.00 -31.56
CA ASP A 438 18.87 -2.85 -30.59
C ASP A 438 18.12 -4.04 -31.25
N PRO A 439 17.39 -3.87 -32.38
CA PRO A 439 16.60 -4.97 -32.95
C PRO A 439 17.44 -5.98 -33.75
N PHE A 440 17.10 -7.26 -33.66
CA PHE A 440 17.63 -8.30 -34.54
C PHE A 440 17.01 -8.18 -35.95
N ASP A 441 17.63 -7.34 -36.78
CA ASP A 441 17.20 -6.97 -38.14
C ASP A 441 17.20 -8.12 -39.18
N GLY A 442 17.83 -9.25 -38.87
CA GLY A 442 18.01 -10.38 -39.79
C GLY A 442 18.97 -10.10 -40.96
N VAL A 443 19.70 -8.98 -40.93
CA VAL A 443 20.62 -8.53 -41.99
C VAL A 443 22.03 -8.31 -41.44
N ARG A 444 22.20 -7.48 -40.40
CA ARG A 444 23.40 -7.40 -39.55
C ARG A 444 23.36 -8.46 -38.45
N PHE A 445 22.25 -8.55 -37.73
CA PHE A 445 22.05 -9.37 -36.54
C PHE A 445 21.14 -10.55 -36.86
N ARG A 446 21.69 -11.77 -36.82
CA ARG A 446 21.04 -12.97 -37.39
C ARG A 446 20.95 -14.16 -36.43
N ARG A 447 21.42 -13.98 -35.20
CA ARG A 447 21.63 -15.06 -34.23
C ARG A 447 21.75 -14.49 -32.82
N PHE A 448 21.10 -15.13 -31.87
CA PHE A 448 21.30 -14.97 -30.43
C PHE A 448 21.52 -16.36 -29.82
N ALA A 449 22.65 -16.57 -29.12
CA ALA A 449 23.07 -17.88 -28.61
C ALA A 449 24.09 -17.72 -27.48
N TRP A 450 24.41 -18.81 -26.79
CA TRP A 450 25.41 -18.82 -25.70
C TRP A 450 26.83 -18.36 -26.11
N ASP A 451 27.16 -18.36 -27.40
CA ASP A 451 28.45 -17.94 -27.97
C ASP A 451 28.36 -16.63 -28.78
N THR A 452 27.30 -15.82 -28.58
CA THR A 452 27.19 -14.45 -29.12
C THR A 452 27.40 -13.38 -28.03
N ASN A 453 27.45 -12.12 -28.45
CA ASN A 453 27.24 -10.97 -27.57
C ASN A 453 26.02 -10.19 -28.09
N PRO A 454 24.94 -10.01 -27.30
CA PRO A 454 24.69 -10.63 -25.99
C PRO A 454 24.65 -12.16 -26.07
N ALA A 455 24.87 -12.82 -24.93
CA ALA A 455 24.81 -14.28 -24.82
C ALA A 455 23.40 -14.75 -24.42
N PHE A 456 22.96 -15.90 -24.93
CA PHE A 456 21.77 -16.58 -24.39
C PHE A 456 22.17 -17.22 -23.04
N SER A 457 21.88 -16.52 -21.95
CA SER A 457 22.18 -16.90 -20.57
C SER A 457 20.92 -16.81 -19.70
N GLY A 458 20.95 -17.44 -18.53
CA GLY A 458 20.04 -17.11 -17.41
C GLY A 458 20.73 -16.22 -16.39
N HIS A 459 19.95 -15.58 -15.51
CA HIS A 459 20.48 -14.83 -14.37
C HIS A 459 20.95 -15.74 -13.23
N THR A 460 22.10 -15.40 -12.64
CA THR A 460 22.68 -16.06 -11.47
C THR A 460 23.15 -15.00 -10.49
N GLY A 461 22.19 -14.44 -9.74
CA GLY A 461 22.31 -13.10 -9.19
C GLY A 461 22.37 -12.05 -10.30
N PHE A 462 22.92 -10.86 -9.99
CA PHE A 462 23.14 -9.72 -10.89
C PHE A 462 23.99 -9.99 -12.15
N ALA A 463 24.40 -11.24 -12.41
CA ALA A 463 25.27 -11.60 -13.53
C ALA A 463 24.55 -12.55 -14.49
N ARG A 464 24.60 -12.24 -15.79
CA ARG A 464 24.10 -13.11 -16.88
C ARG A 464 25.13 -14.16 -17.28
N ASN A 465 25.82 -14.71 -16.27
CA ASN A 465 27.05 -15.49 -16.47
C ASN A 465 26.80 -16.90 -16.98
N LEU A 466 25.61 -17.47 -16.74
CA LEU A 466 25.30 -18.89 -16.95
C LEU A 466 24.73 -19.11 -18.36
N PRO A 467 25.54 -19.48 -19.36
CA PRO A 467 25.11 -19.45 -20.75
C PRO A 467 24.36 -20.74 -21.03
N LEU A 468 23.17 -20.72 -21.64
CA LEU A 468 22.28 -21.88 -21.69
C LEU A 468 22.36 -22.68 -23.01
N GLY A 469 21.69 -23.84 -23.03
CA GLY A 469 21.68 -24.77 -24.17
C GLY A 469 20.75 -24.39 -25.32
N VAL A 470 20.51 -23.10 -25.58
CA VAL A 470 19.51 -22.60 -26.54
C VAL A 470 20.14 -21.57 -27.48
N ALA A 471 19.65 -21.54 -28.72
CA ALA A 471 19.96 -20.52 -29.71
C ALA A 471 18.69 -20.15 -30.50
N ILE A 472 18.59 -18.87 -30.85
CA ILE A 472 17.66 -18.34 -31.86
C ILE A 472 18.53 -18.08 -33.10
N ASP A 473 18.64 -19.09 -33.95
CA ASP A 473 19.48 -19.11 -35.15
C ASP A 473 18.70 -18.59 -36.38
N ASN A 474 19.46 -18.25 -37.43
CA ASN A 474 18.93 -17.99 -38.79
C ASN A 474 17.87 -16.87 -38.87
N ILE A 475 17.92 -15.90 -37.95
CA ILE A 475 16.98 -14.76 -37.90
C ILE A 475 17.05 -14.00 -39.23
N ARG A 476 15.89 -13.85 -39.90
CA ARG A 476 15.78 -13.28 -41.25
C ARG A 476 14.37 -12.75 -41.54
N PRO A 477 14.21 -11.67 -42.32
CA PRO A 477 12.90 -11.27 -42.84
C PRO A 477 12.40 -12.21 -43.94
N GLN A 478 11.09 -12.52 -43.93
CA GLN A 478 10.39 -13.28 -44.95
C GLN A 478 9.01 -12.67 -45.21
N GLY A 479 8.91 -11.80 -46.23
CA GLY A 479 7.65 -11.11 -46.54
C GLY A 479 7.35 -10.03 -45.51
N THR A 480 6.26 -10.18 -44.76
CA THR A 480 5.82 -9.29 -43.67
C THR A 480 6.11 -9.88 -42.28
N SER A 481 6.86 -10.97 -42.21
CA SER A 481 7.16 -11.73 -40.99
C SER A 481 8.68 -11.84 -40.81
N MET A 482 9.14 -11.99 -39.57
CA MET A 482 10.48 -12.53 -39.29
C MET A 482 10.39 -14.05 -39.22
N VAL A 483 11.47 -14.75 -39.57
CA VAL A 483 11.55 -16.20 -39.43
C VAL A 483 12.84 -16.56 -38.71
N VAL A 484 12.70 -17.42 -37.70
CA VAL A 484 13.80 -17.88 -36.84
C VAL A 484 13.83 -19.40 -36.80
N ASP A 485 14.99 -19.96 -36.46
CA ASP A 485 15.13 -21.36 -36.08
C ASP A 485 15.48 -21.40 -34.58
N VAL A 486 14.54 -21.81 -33.73
CA VAL A 486 14.81 -22.03 -32.30
C VAL A 486 15.48 -23.40 -32.16
N VAL A 487 16.71 -23.43 -31.66
CA VAL A 487 17.54 -24.65 -31.61
C VAL A 487 18.04 -24.87 -30.20
N ARG A 488 17.60 -25.97 -29.58
CA ARG A 488 18.18 -26.47 -28.32
C ARG A 488 19.44 -27.30 -28.65
N GLN A 489 20.60 -26.80 -28.26
CA GLN A 489 21.93 -27.26 -28.69
C GLN A 489 22.65 -28.07 -27.60
N GLN A 490 23.11 -29.28 -27.94
CA GLN A 490 23.93 -30.11 -27.06
C GLN A 490 25.34 -29.51 -26.90
N ARG A 491 25.77 -29.27 -25.66
CA ARG A 491 27.07 -28.70 -25.28
C ARG A 491 27.60 -29.36 -23.99
N PRO A 492 28.92 -29.35 -23.73
CA PRO A 492 29.46 -29.73 -22.42
C PRO A 492 28.75 -28.98 -21.29
N GLY A 493 28.59 -29.62 -20.13
CA GLY A 493 27.84 -29.09 -18.99
C GLY A 493 26.31 -29.19 -19.08
N HIS A 494 25.70 -29.24 -20.27
CA HIS A 494 24.23 -29.09 -20.38
C HIS A 494 23.49 -30.38 -20.74
N ILE A 495 22.44 -30.67 -19.97
CA ILE A 495 21.51 -31.77 -20.21
C ILE A 495 20.26 -31.20 -20.87
N VAL A 496 20.22 -31.33 -22.20
CA VAL A 496 19.24 -30.69 -23.11
C VAL A 496 18.16 -31.68 -23.59
N GLY A 497 17.84 -32.66 -22.75
CA GLY A 497 16.88 -33.75 -22.96
C GLY A 497 17.14 -34.90 -22.00
N ASP A 498 16.22 -35.86 -21.92
CA ASP A 498 16.27 -36.93 -20.92
C ASP A 498 17.61 -37.71 -20.90
N ALA A 499 18.22 -37.77 -19.72
CA ALA A 499 19.50 -38.42 -19.46
C ALA A 499 19.43 -39.32 -18.21
N THR A 500 20.27 -40.36 -18.19
CA THR A 500 20.43 -41.24 -17.02
C THR A 500 21.90 -41.37 -16.67
N TRP A 501 22.27 -41.03 -15.43
CA TRP A 501 23.60 -41.20 -14.87
C TRP A 501 23.66 -42.49 -14.05
N THR A 502 24.67 -43.32 -14.29
CA THR A 502 24.76 -44.68 -13.74
C THR A 502 26.20 -45.00 -13.31
N GLY A 503 26.35 -45.75 -12.21
CA GLY A 503 27.68 -46.05 -11.67
C GLY A 503 28.36 -44.77 -11.14
N ARG A 504 29.59 -44.49 -11.56
CA ARG A 504 30.33 -43.29 -11.14
C ARG A 504 30.37 -42.24 -12.24
N VAL A 505 30.03 -41.00 -11.89
CA VAL A 505 30.20 -39.80 -12.73
C VAL A 505 31.15 -38.86 -12.01
N ASP A 506 32.22 -38.45 -12.69
CA ASP A 506 33.15 -37.44 -12.21
C ASP A 506 32.93 -36.15 -13.04
N LEU A 507 32.76 -35.01 -12.35
CA LEU A 507 32.47 -33.69 -12.91
C LEU A 507 33.60 -32.72 -12.53
N ASP A 508 33.99 -31.81 -13.42
CA ASP A 508 35.05 -30.81 -13.19
C ASP A 508 34.59 -29.36 -13.38
N GLY A 509 33.30 -29.15 -13.60
CA GLY A 509 32.61 -27.87 -13.60
C GLY A 509 31.09 -28.05 -13.53
N ASP A 510 30.36 -26.94 -13.67
CA ASP A 510 28.89 -26.92 -13.59
C ASP A 510 28.17 -27.91 -14.53
N VAL A 511 27.04 -28.44 -14.05
CA VAL A 511 26.06 -29.15 -14.87
C VAL A 511 24.69 -28.48 -14.78
N VAL A 512 24.13 -28.13 -15.93
CA VAL A 512 22.81 -27.51 -16.06
C VAL A 512 21.81 -28.49 -16.67
N VAL A 513 20.78 -28.87 -15.91
CA VAL A 513 19.59 -29.57 -16.42
C VAL A 513 18.63 -28.52 -16.95
N THR A 514 18.53 -28.37 -18.27
CA THR A 514 17.75 -27.29 -18.88
C THR A 514 16.25 -27.54 -18.79
N SER A 515 15.44 -26.47 -18.82
CA SER A 515 13.98 -26.54 -18.89
C SER A 515 13.49 -27.57 -19.92
N GLY A 516 12.56 -28.45 -19.50
CA GLY A 516 12.01 -29.55 -20.32
C GLY A 516 12.87 -30.82 -20.43
N ALA A 517 14.00 -30.94 -19.71
CA ALA A 517 14.84 -32.14 -19.68
C ALA A 517 14.80 -32.86 -18.32
N THR A 518 14.79 -34.21 -18.31
CA THR A 518 14.96 -35.00 -17.08
C THR A 518 16.40 -35.48 -16.89
N LEU A 519 17.04 -35.15 -15.77
CA LEU A 519 18.18 -35.90 -15.25
C LEU A 519 17.69 -36.99 -14.27
N THR A 520 17.91 -38.25 -14.62
CA THR A 520 17.73 -39.39 -13.71
C THR A 520 19.08 -39.88 -13.17
N ILE A 521 19.20 -40.02 -11.86
CA ILE A 521 20.35 -40.62 -11.18
C ILE A 521 19.95 -42.04 -10.77
N ASP A 522 20.61 -43.07 -11.29
CA ASP A 522 20.32 -44.46 -10.91
C ASP A 522 20.63 -44.72 -9.43
N ALA A 523 19.88 -45.62 -8.81
CA ALA A 523 20.07 -46.04 -7.42
C ALA A 523 21.50 -46.57 -7.19
N GLY A 524 22.19 -46.03 -6.18
CA GLY A 524 23.59 -46.36 -5.88
C GLY A 524 24.63 -45.72 -6.83
N ALA A 525 24.28 -44.69 -7.61
CA ALA A 525 25.25 -43.93 -8.38
C ALA A 525 26.09 -42.98 -7.51
N GLU A 526 27.38 -42.86 -7.83
CA GLU A 526 28.34 -41.96 -7.19
C GLU A 526 28.60 -40.75 -8.09
N ILE A 527 28.05 -39.58 -7.76
CA ILE A 527 28.28 -38.31 -8.47
C ILE A 527 29.36 -37.53 -7.72
N ARG A 528 30.45 -37.15 -8.40
CA ARG A 528 31.63 -36.58 -7.72
C ARG A 528 32.17 -35.34 -8.41
N PHE A 529 32.21 -34.22 -7.69
CA PHE A 529 32.69 -32.93 -8.19
C PHE A 529 34.19 -32.76 -7.91
N ALA A 530 34.96 -32.26 -8.88
CA ALA A 530 36.33 -31.80 -8.66
C ALA A 530 36.31 -30.50 -7.87
N ARG A 531 37.42 -30.22 -7.17
CA ARG A 531 37.55 -28.95 -6.45
C ARG A 531 37.81 -27.81 -7.42
N GLY A 532 36.90 -26.84 -7.43
CA GLY A 532 36.91 -25.68 -8.32
C GLY A 532 35.67 -25.68 -9.22
N ASP A 533 35.61 -24.72 -10.14
CA ASP A 533 34.85 -24.84 -11.39
C ASP A 533 35.82 -24.63 -12.57
N ALA A 534 35.60 -25.35 -13.66
CA ALA A 534 36.34 -25.21 -14.92
C ALA A 534 35.65 -24.28 -15.92
N GLN A 535 34.39 -23.88 -15.67
CA GLN A 535 33.63 -22.95 -16.53
C GLN A 535 33.71 -21.50 -16.05
N ALA A 536 33.88 -21.29 -14.73
CA ALA A 536 33.75 -20.04 -14.00
C ALA A 536 32.35 -19.39 -14.16
N THR A 537 31.30 -20.19 -13.95
CA THR A 537 29.88 -19.82 -14.15
C THR A 537 29.02 -20.14 -12.91
N GLY A 538 27.70 -20.00 -13.03
CA GLY A 538 26.74 -20.35 -11.99
C GLY A 538 26.62 -19.29 -10.90
N PHE A 539 25.97 -19.69 -9.80
CA PHE A 539 25.81 -18.87 -8.59
C PHE A 539 27.08 -18.85 -7.72
N ASP A 540 28.10 -19.64 -8.06
CA ASP A 540 29.33 -19.78 -7.29
C ASP A 540 30.54 -20.11 -8.21
N PRO A 541 31.05 -19.14 -9.01
CA PRO A 541 32.06 -19.37 -10.08
C PRO A 541 33.45 -19.83 -9.61
N ASP A 542 33.63 -20.06 -8.30
CA ASP A 542 34.79 -20.74 -7.72
C ASP A 542 34.57 -22.27 -7.54
N ARG A 543 33.34 -22.80 -7.67
CA ARG A 543 32.94 -24.15 -7.20
C ARG A 543 31.79 -24.77 -8.00
N SER A 544 32.07 -25.87 -8.70
CA SER A 544 31.12 -26.65 -9.51
C SER A 544 29.74 -26.86 -8.86
N GLU A 545 28.68 -26.66 -9.66
CA GLU A 545 27.27 -26.74 -9.25
C GLU A 545 26.47 -27.79 -10.06
N LEU A 546 25.34 -28.26 -9.51
CA LEU A 546 24.30 -28.95 -10.29
C LEU A 546 23.04 -28.07 -10.31
N ILE A 547 22.82 -27.37 -11.41
CA ILE A 547 21.76 -26.37 -11.57
C ILE A 547 20.58 -26.98 -12.34
N VAL A 548 19.37 -26.88 -11.79
CA VAL A 548 18.19 -27.60 -12.29
C VAL A 548 17.06 -26.61 -12.61
N TYR A 549 16.93 -26.31 -13.90
CA TYR A 549 15.74 -25.71 -14.51
C TYR A 549 14.72 -26.79 -14.93
N GLY A 550 15.21 -27.98 -15.31
CA GLY A 550 14.38 -29.12 -15.71
C GLY A 550 13.93 -29.99 -14.53
N GLU A 551 13.88 -31.30 -14.75
CA GLU A 551 13.46 -32.30 -13.77
C GLU A 551 14.67 -33.08 -13.22
N LEU A 552 14.81 -33.20 -11.90
CA LEU A 552 15.81 -34.07 -11.26
C LEU A 552 15.11 -35.25 -10.56
N LYS A 553 15.55 -36.48 -10.84
CA LYS A 553 14.99 -37.71 -10.26
C LYS A 553 16.13 -38.57 -9.70
N ILE A 554 16.15 -38.79 -8.38
CA ILE A 554 17.24 -39.48 -7.69
C ILE A 554 16.79 -40.87 -7.21
N GLY A 555 17.57 -41.90 -7.54
CA GLY A 555 17.37 -43.26 -7.05
C GLY A 555 17.96 -43.50 -5.65
N GLU A 556 17.33 -44.39 -4.89
CA GLU A 556 17.70 -44.75 -3.51
C GLU A 556 19.21 -45.03 -3.35
N GLY A 557 19.85 -44.32 -2.41
CA GLY A 557 21.26 -44.53 -2.07
C GLY A 557 22.27 -44.03 -3.10
N ALA A 558 21.86 -43.15 -4.01
CA ALA A 558 22.81 -42.33 -4.78
C ALA A 558 23.52 -41.33 -3.85
N SER A 559 24.73 -40.91 -4.23
CA SER A 559 25.55 -39.97 -3.46
C SER A 559 26.16 -38.86 -4.31
N PHE A 560 26.32 -37.69 -3.70
CA PHE A 560 26.93 -36.49 -4.28
C PHE A 560 28.07 -36.03 -3.36
N ALA A 561 29.30 -36.04 -3.84
CA ALA A 561 30.48 -35.83 -3.00
C ALA A 561 31.62 -35.08 -3.70
N SER A 562 32.62 -34.66 -2.92
CA SER A 562 33.90 -34.19 -3.47
C SER A 562 34.74 -35.36 -3.99
N SER A 563 35.31 -35.22 -5.18
CA SER A 563 36.29 -36.16 -5.76
C SER A 563 37.73 -35.92 -5.26
N ALA A 564 37.95 -34.90 -4.42
CA ALA A 564 39.27 -34.49 -3.97
C ALA A 564 39.96 -35.56 -3.08
N PRO A 565 41.31 -35.70 -3.11
CA PRO A 565 42.04 -36.65 -2.26
C PRO A 565 41.93 -36.41 -0.74
N ARG A 566 41.33 -35.28 -0.34
CA ARG A 566 40.84 -34.95 1.00
C ARG A 566 39.62 -34.08 0.80
N THR A 567 38.45 -34.54 1.24
CA THR A 567 37.19 -33.81 1.13
C THR A 567 37.12 -32.65 2.13
N GLY A 568 36.41 -31.58 1.76
CA GLY A 568 36.08 -30.47 2.65
C GLY A 568 34.86 -29.67 2.16
N PRO A 569 34.15 -28.95 3.05
CA PRO A 569 32.85 -28.30 2.79
C PRO A 569 32.92 -27.06 1.88
N LEU A 570 33.99 -26.93 1.09
CA LEU A 570 34.23 -25.85 0.13
C LEU A 570 34.83 -26.41 -1.18
N ASP A 571 34.71 -27.71 -1.42
CA ASP A 571 35.21 -28.33 -2.65
C ASP A 571 34.22 -28.17 -3.81
N TRP A 572 32.92 -28.19 -3.55
CA TRP A 572 31.82 -27.98 -4.50
C TRP A 572 30.67 -27.21 -3.86
N SER A 573 29.80 -26.58 -4.65
CA SER A 573 28.81 -25.63 -4.12
C SER A 573 27.56 -26.33 -3.58
N GLY A 574 26.78 -26.97 -4.45
CA GLY A 574 25.55 -27.68 -4.08
C GLY A 574 24.70 -28.09 -5.29
N ILE A 575 23.48 -28.52 -4.99
CA ILE A 575 22.41 -28.79 -5.97
C ILE A 575 21.41 -27.63 -5.89
N TYR A 576 21.10 -27.00 -7.02
CA TYR A 576 20.24 -25.82 -7.12
C TYR A 576 18.95 -26.17 -7.87
N LEU A 577 17.81 -25.96 -7.22
CA LEU A 577 16.47 -26.33 -7.69
C LEU A 577 15.67 -25.05 -7.95
N LEU A 578 15.55 -24.67 -9.22
CA LEU A 578 15.09 -23.33 -9.59
C LEU A 578 13.57 -23.23 -9.78
N ASP A 579 12.85 -24.36 -9.85
CA ASP A 579 11.46 -24.39 -10.35
C ASP A 579 10.63 -25.52 -9.70
N GLY A 580 10.64 -25.61 -8.37
CA GLY A 580 9.77 -26.55 -7.63
C GLY A 580 10.17 -28.03 -7.70
N GLN A 581 11.42 -28.35 -8.00
CA GLN A 581 11.89 -29.75 -8.04
C GLN A 581 12.00 -30.36 -6.64
N VAL A 582 11.87 -31.70 -6.53
CA VAL A 582 11.94 -32.44 -5.26
C VAL A 582 13.25 -33.20 -5.12
N VAL A 583 13.96 -32.97 -4.01
CA VAL A 583 15.05 -33.82 -3.52
C VAL A 583 14.70 -34.24 -2.09
N ASP A 584 14.57 -35.56 -1.85
CA ASP A 584 14.36 -36.10 -0.50
C ASP A 584 15.72 -36.42 0.15
N PRO A 585 16.19 -35.63 1.13
CA PRO A 585 17.50 -35.82 1.78
C PRO A 585 17.58 -37.11 2.61
N ALA A 586 16.47 -37.82 2.86
CA ALA A 586 16.51 -39.15 3.47
C ALA A 586 16.88 -40.28 2.47
N THR A 587 16.98 -39.97 1.17
CA THR A 587 17.24 -40.95 0.10
C THR A 587 18.58 -40.79 -0.62
N VAL A 588 19.29 -39.69 -0.37
CA VAL A 588 20.52 -39.27 -1.07
C VAL A 588 21.60 -38.81 -0.08
N ASP A 589 22.82 -39.33 -0.22
CA ASP A 589 23.96 -38.93 0.61
C ASP A 589 24.66 -37.70 -0.02
N ILE A 590 24.47 -36.51 0.54
CA ILE A 590 25.13 -35.27 0.08
C ILE A 590 26.32 -34.94 1.00
N GLU A 591 27.54 -35.25 0.54
CA GLU A 591 28.77 -35.08 1.32
C GLU A 591 29.53 -33.79 0.94
N HIS A 592 29.82 -32.97 1.97
CA HIS A 592 30.77 -31.86 1.89
C HIS A 592 30.49 -30.79 0.80
N ALA A 593 29.22 -30.59 0.45
CA ALA A 593 28.78 -29.39 -0.26
C ALA A 593 28.96 -28.13 0.61
N HIS A 594 29.00 -26.96 -0.03
CA HIS A 594 28.99 -25.66 0.65
C HIS A 594 27.58 -25.26 1.12
N ARG A 595 26.58 -25.40 0.26
CA ARG A 595 25.17 -25.02 0.49
C ARG A 595 24.23 -26.23 0.59
N GLY A 596 24.68 -27.41 0.15
CA GLY A 596 23.85 -28.63 0.16
C GLY A 596 22.84 -28.64 -0.97
N VAL A 597 21.57 -28.37 -0.65
CA VAL A 597 20.49 -28.16 -1.61
C VAL A 597 19.96 -26.74 -1.43
N VAL A 598 19.97 -25.96 -2.52
CA VAL A 598 19.35 -24.63 -2.60
C VAL A 598 18.08 -24.75 -3.42
N GLY A 599 16.96 -24.21 -2.94
CA GLY A 599 15.70 -24.15 -3.67
C GLY A 599 15.16 -22.72 -3.66
N PHE A 600 14.64 -22.27 -4.79
CA PHE A 600 14.09 -20.91 -4.98
C PHE A 600 12.55 -20.91 -4.99
N ARG A 601 11.95 -22.01 -5.45
CA ARG A 601 10.50 -22.24 -5.48
C ARG A 601 10.20 -23.60 -4.86
N LEU A 602 9.26 -23.68 -3.91
CA LEU A 602 8.90 -24.95 -3.26
C LEU A 602 8.14 -25.90 -4.21
N PRO A 603 8.25 -27.22 -4.01
CA PRO A 603 7.53 -28.20 -4.81
C PRO A 603 6.01 -28.19 -4.55
N PRO A 604 5.18 -28.54 -5.55
CA PRO A 604 3.72 -28.57 -5.41
C PRO A 604 3.22 -29.43 -4.24
N GLY A 605 2.37 -28.83 -3.41
CA GLY A 605 1.75 -29.49 -2.26
C GLY A 605 2.48 -29.22 -0.95
N ARG A 606 2.71 -30.24 -0.12
CA ARG A 606 3.17 -30.08 1.27
C ARG A 606 4.67 -30.26 1.44
N THR A 607 5.37 -29.17 1.76
CA THR A 607 6.72 -29.20 2.33
C THR A 607 6.65 -29.14 3.86
N GLN A 608 7.52 -29.88 4.56
CA GLN A 608 7.56 -29.87 6.01
C GLN A 608 8.98 -29.93 6.56
N TRP A 609 9.32 -28.96 7.41
CA TRP A 609 10.60 -28.81 8.08
C TRP A 609 10.44 -29.12 9.58
N LEU A 610 11.16 -30.14 10.06
CA LEU A 610 11.15 -30.57 11.47
C LEU A 610 12.52 -30.46 12.15
N ASP A 611 13.59 -30.39 11.36
CA ASP A 611 14.97 -30.24 11.78
C ASP A 611 15.47 -28.82 11.42
N GLU A 612 16.75 -28.54 11.67
CA GLU A 612 17.36 -27.25 11.32
C GLU A 612 17.45 -27.10 9.79
N GLN A 613 17.17 -25.91 9.24
CA GLN A 613 17.20 -25.63 7.80
C GLN A 613 18.02 -24.37 7.49
N ALA A 614 18.58 -24.29 6.28
CA ALA A 614 19.26 -23.11 5.78
C ALA A 614 18.63 -22.66 4.46
N VAL A 615 18.40 -21.35 4.32
CA VAL A 615 17.82 -20.72 3.12
C VAL A 615 18.84 -19.71 2.60
N TYR A 616 19.30 -19.91 1.37
CA TYR A 616 20.44 -19.20 0.78
C TYR A 616 20.06 -18.20 -0.32
N ALA A 617 18.80 -18.25 -0.75
CA ALA A 617 18.20 -17.47 -1.80
C ALA A 617 16.71 -17.31 -1.46
N ASP A 618 16.02 -16.35 -2.08
CA ASP A 618 14.58 -16.15 -1.86
C ASP A 618 13.80 -17.44 -2.09
N LEU A 619 12.87 -17.73 -1.18
CA LEU A 619 12.08 -18.94 -1.24
C LEU A 619 10.59 -18.64 -1.42
N VAL A 620 10.08 -18.92 -2.61
CA VAL A 620 8.66 -18.86 -2.91
C VAL A 620 7.95 -20.11 -2.39
N VAL A 621 6.92 -19.90 -1.55
CA VAL A 621 5.87 -20.88 -1.22
C VAL A 621 4.71 -20.66 -2.20
N PRO A 622 4.60 -21.43 -3.29
CA PRO A 622 3.76 -21.05 -4.42
C PRO A 622 2.27 -21.33 -4.19
N ALA A 623 1.42 -20.66 -4.97
CA ALA A 623 -0.03 -20.77 -4.88
C ALA A 623 -0.50 -22.24 -4.92
N GLY A 624 -1.35 -22.62 -3.97
CA GLY A 624 -1.82 -24.00 -3.82
C GLY A 624 -0.84 -24.98 -3.13
N SER A 625 0.31 -24.52 -2.65
CA SER A 625 1.27 -25.31 -1.86
C SER A 625 1.34 -24.84 -0.41
N GLU A 626 1.80 -25.70 0.50
CA GLU A 626 1.88 -25.44 1.95
C GLU A 626 3.28 -25.73 2.53
N LEU A 627 3.85 -24.76 3.26
CA LEU A 627 5.08 -24.93 4.05
C LEU A 627 4.75 -25.07 5.53
N HIS A 628 5.22 -26.15 6.15
CA HIS A 628 5.06 -26.41 7.59
C HIS A 628 6.40 -26.39 8.33
N ILE A 629 6.65 -25.34 9.12
CA ILE A 629 7.83 -25.20 9.98
C ILE A 629 7.48 -25.65 11.41
N GLY A 630 8.23 -26.63 11.94
CA GLY A 630 8.08 -27.14 13.29
C GLY A 630 8.83 -26.33 14.36
N PRO A 631 9.04 -26.90 15.56
CA PRO A 631 9.81 -26.28 16.65
C PRO A 631 11.34 -26.39 16.43
N SER A 632 11.82 -26.00 15.24
CA SER A 632 13.22 -26.03 14.83
C SER A 632 13.73 -24.63 14.44
N SER A 633 14.97 -24.56 13.96
CA SER A 633 15.63 -23.34 13.49
C SER A 633 15.62 -23.26 11.95
N VAL A 634 15.50 -22.05 11.42
CA VAL A 634 15.73 -21.73 10.01
C VAL A 634 16.72 -20.56 9.95
N SER A 635 17.87 -20.79 9.34
CA SER A 635 18.90 -19.77 9.14
C SER A 635 18.87 -19.23 7.70
N PHE A 636 18.49 -17.97 7.54
CA PHE A 636 18.51 -17.26 6.27
C PHE A 636 19.91 -16.65 6.03
N ALA A 637 20.39 -16.59 4.79
CA ALA A 637 21.65 -15.95 4.47
C ALA A 637 21.58 -14.42 4.66
N ARG A 638 22.75 -13.79 4.92
CA ARG A 638 22.91 -12.33 5.06
C ARG A 638 22.90 -11.55 3.75
N PHE A 639 23.00 -12.27 2.64
CA PHE A 639 22.99 -11.74 1.28
C PHE A 639 22.11 -12.68 0.48
N ASP A 640 21.19 -12.13 -0.30
CA ASP A 640 20.48 -12.92 -1.28
C ASP A 640 21.41 -13.39 -2.43
N LEU A 641 21.09 -14.56 -2.97
CA LEU A 641 21.78 -15.24 -4.05
C LEU A 641 20.98 -15.23 -5.35
N SER A 642 19.64 -15.05 -5.28
CA SER A 642 18.79 -14.83 -6.45
C SER A 642 19.10 -13.50 -7.15
N ARG A 643 19.47 -12.51 -6.33
CA ARG A 643 19.41 -11.05 -6.50
C ARG A 643 18.06 -10.54 -6.97
N ARG A 644 16.98 -11.00 -6.30
CA ARG A 644 15.58 -10.78 -6.70
C ARG A 644 14.70 -10.44 -5.49
N GLY A 645 13.38 -10.59 -5.66
CA GLY A 645 12.38 -10.46 -4.60
C GLY A 645 11.98 -9.01 -4.30
N ALA A 646 11.46 -8.81 -3.10
CA ALA A 646 11.16 -7.51 -2.52
C ALA A 646 12.42 -6.77 -2.02
N SER A 647 13.59 -7.44 -1.95
CA SER A 647 14.86 -6.76 -1.73
C SER A 647 16.05 -7.58 -2.27
N PRO A 648 16.71 -7.17 -3.38
CA PRO A 648 17.79 -7.95 -3.98
C PRO A 648 19.05 -8.09 -3.11
N ASP A 649 19.13 -7.46 -1.94
CA ASP A 649 20.20 -7.66 -0.95
C ASP A 649 19.87 -8.71 0.14
N PHE A 650 18.60 -8.98 0.44
CA PHE A 650 18.20 -9.75 1.62
C PHE A 650 17.30 -10.93 1.28
N VAL A 651 17.57 -12.11 1.85
CA VAL A 651 16.75 -13.30 1.56
C VAL A 651 15.31 -13.15 2.10
N GLU A 652 14.33 -13.33 1.23
CA GLU A 652 12.91 -13.43 1.56
C GLU A 652 12.40 -14.87 1.80
N LEU A 653 11.33 -14.98 2.60
CA LEU A 653 10.36 -16.06 2.51
C LEU A 653 9.06 -15.50 1.91
N ILE A 654 8.86 -15.69 0.61
CA ILE A 654 7.72 -15.18 -0.16
C ILE A 654 6.57 -16.19 -0.09
N VAL A 655 5.36 -15.74 0.24
CA VAL A 655 4.19 -16.63 0.39
C VAL A 655 3.06 -16.23 -0.55
N GLU A 656 2.92 -16.95 -1.66
CA GLU A 656 1.72 -17.01 -2.50
C GLU A 656 0.69 -18.02 -1.94
N GLY A 657 1.19 -19.11 -1.35
CA GLY A 657 0.40 -20.27 -0.88
C GLY A 657 0.05 -20.21 0.61
N ALA A 658 0.35 -21.28 1.33
CA ALA A 658 0.09 -21.38 2.77
C ALA A 658 1.38 -21.57 3.59
N LEU A 659 1.54 -20.78 4.65
CA LEU A 659 2.64 -20.90 5.62
C LEU A 659 2.08 -21.23 7.01
N THR A 660 2.55 -22.33 7.59
CA THR A 660 2.26 -22.71 8.97
C THR A 660 3.57 -22.83 9.76
N ILE A 661 3.80 -21.92 10.71
CA ILE A 661 4.89 -22.03 11.68
C ILE A 661 4.29 -22.45 13.02
N LYS A 662 4.66 -23.63 13.54
CA LYS A 662 4.10 -24.18 14.79
C LYS A 662 5.20 -24.70 15.72
N GLY A 663 5.76 -23.77 16.49
CA GLY A 663 6.62 -24.06 17.62
C GLY A 663 5.86 -24.57 18.84
N MET A 664 6.54 -24.65 19.99
CA MET A 664 5.96 -25.06 21.27
C MET A 664 6.28 -24.06 22.39
N ALA A 665 5.42 -23.99 23.41
CA ALA A 665 5.71 -23.21 24.61
C ALA A 665 6.99 -23.73 25.31
N GLY A 666 8.08 -22.95 25.24
CA GLY A 666 9.41 -23.31 25.73
C GLY A 666 10.37 -23.90 24.69
N GLN A 667 9.91 -24.14 23.46
CA GLN A 667 10.74 -24.49 22.29
C GLN A 667 10.10 -23.82 21.06
N ARG A 668 10.34 -22.52 20.92
CA ARG A 668 9.84 -21.73 19.79
C ARG A 668 10.47 -22.21 18.47
N ALA A 669 9.76 -22.03 17.36
CA ALA A 669 10.39 -22.03 16.05
C ALA A 669 11.27 -20.77 15.93
N GLN A 670 12.51 -20.88 15.45
CA GLN A 670 13.49 -19.78 15.42
C GLN A 670 13.82 -19.42 13.97
N LEU A 671 13.52 -18.20 13.55
CA LEU A 671 13.80 -17.71 12.19
C LEU A 671 14.75 -16.51 12.29
N THR A 672 15.97 -16.64 11.76
CA THR A 672 17.05 -15.65 11.93
C THR A 672 18.08 -15.70 10.80
N THR A 673 18.94 -14.68 10.70
CA THR A 673 20.21 -14.78 9.96
C THR A 673 21.43 -14.89 10.91
N ASP A 674 22.61 -15.09 10.33
CA ASP A 674 23.92 -14.87 10.94
C ASP A 674 24.12 -13.37 11.27
N PRO A 675 24.53 -12.97 12.48
CA PRO A 675 24.83 -11.57 12.78
C PRO A 675 26.01 -10.99 11.97
N GLY A 676 26.88 -11.84 11.42
CA GLY A 676 28.08 -11.39 10.71
C GLY A 676 29.16 -10.79 11.63
N PRO A 677 30.26 -10.27 11.05
CA PRO A 677 31.39 -9.75 11.83
C PRO A 677 31.12 -8.37 12.47
N GLU A 678 30.21 -7.58 11.90
CA GLU A 678 29.87 -6.23 12.38
C GLU A 678 28.55 -6.21 13.19
N ASN A 679 27.93 -7.39 13.39
CA ASN A 679 26.69 -7.64 14.17
C ASN A 679 25.42 -6.98 13.58
N ASP A 680 25.53 -6.52 12.35
CA ASP A 680 24.56 -5.79 11.52
C ASP A 680 23.71 -6.70 10.61
N GLY A 681 24.09 -7.97 10.44
CA GLY A 681 23.43 -8.91 9.54
C GLY A 681 21.92 -9.02 9.75
N LEU A 682 21.17 -8.87 8.63
CA LEU A 682 19.73 -9.06 8.51
C LEU A 682 19.41 -10.06 7.37
N TRP A 683 18.21 -10.65 7.43
CA TRP A 683 17.45 -11.19 6.29
C TRP A 683 16.18 -10.34 6.14
N TYR A 684 15.38 -10.48 5.07
CA TYR A 684 14.23 -9.60 4.89
C TYR A 684 13.15 -9.91 5.93
N GLY A 685 12.59 -11.11 5.87
CA GLY A 685 11.46 -11.54 6.68
C GLY A 685 10.45 -12.37 5.88
N ILE A 686 9.20 -12.38 6.32
CA ILE A 686 8.11 -13.10 5.66
C ILE A 686 7.28 -12.11 4.84
N HIS A 687 7.31 -12.26 3.51
CA HIS A 687 6.52 -11.44 2.59
C HIS A 687 5.21 -12.18 2.22
N VAL A 688 4.06 -11.52 2.41
CA VAL A 688 2.73 -12.12 2.28
C VAL A 688 2.01 -11.50 1.08
N LEU A 689 1.68 -12.32 0.09
CA LEU A 689 1.00 -11.88 -1.13
C LEU A 689 -0.54 -12.07 -1.04
N PRO A 690 -1.31 -11.40 -1.92
CA PRO A 690 -2.76 -11.60 -2.09
C PRO A 690 -3.20 -13.08 -2.08
N GLY A 691 -4.30 -13.37 -1.38
CA GLY A 691 -4.86 -14.72 -1.20
C GLY A 691 -4.10 -15.67 -0.24
N ALA A 692 -2.87 -15.33 0.20
CA ALA A 692 -2.02 -16.23 0.98
C ALA A 692 -2.55 -16.56 2.40
N GLN A 693 -2.17 -17.72 2.94
CA GLN A 693 -2.70 -18.24 4.22
C GLN A 693 -1.58 -18.50 5.25
N VAL A 694 -1.39 -17.56 6.18
CA VAL A 694 -0.26 -17.52 7.12
C VAL A 694 -0.73 -17.68 8.58
N GLU A 695 -0.47 -18.85 9.19
CA GLU A 695 -0.65 -19.08 10.63
C GLU A 695 0.70 -19.32 11.34
N VAL A 696 1.12 -18.35 12.15
CA VAL A 696 2.34 -18.40 12.95
C VAL A 696 1.99 -18.54 14.43
N GLN A 697 2.40 -19.65 15.06
CA GLN A 697 2.26 -19.86 16.50
C GLN A 697 3.56 -20.30 17.16
N HIS A 698 3.88 -19.69 18.31
CA HIS A 698 5.10 -19.94 19.08
C HIS A 698 6.39 -19.80 18.25
N ALA A 699 6.47 -18.76 17.42
CA ALA A 699 7.70 -18.40 16.72
C ALA A 699 8.54 -17.38 17.50
N GLU A 700 9.78 -17.22 17.08
CA GLU A 700 10.68 -16.10 17.37
C GLU A 700 11.35 -15.72 16.04
N LEU A 701 11.10 -14.50 15.57
CA LEU A 701 11.74 -13.93 14.41
C LEU A 701 12.76 -12.89 14.89
N THR A 702 14.01 -13.03 14.45
CA THR A 702 15.08 -12.07 14.75
C THR A 702 15.84 -11.66 13.50
N ARG A 703 16.42 -10.44 13.54
CA ARG A 703 17.30 -9.93 12.48
C ARG A 703 16.62 -9.80 11.12
N THR A 704 15.39 -9.32 11.13
CA THR A 704 14.58 -9.05 9.94
C THR A 704 14.73 -7.59 9.52
N ALA A 705 14.69 -7.29 8.22
CA ALA A 705 14.34 -5.96 7.75
C ALA A 705 12.87 -5.67 8.12
N PHE A 706 11.94 -6.54 7.70
CA PHE A 706 10.51 -6.42 7.97
C PHE A 706 9.96 -7.80 8.37
N ALA A 707 9.71 -8.05 9.65
CA ALA A 707 9.45 -9.42 10.11
C ALA A 707 8.21 -10.06 9.44
N PHE A 708 7.20 -9.25 9.19
CA PHE A 708 6.11 -9.53 8.24
C PHE A 708 5.84 -8.28 7.40
N SER A 709 5.78 -8.42 6.07
CA SER A 709 5.30 -7.37 5.17
C SER A 709 4.32 -7.91 4.12
N GLY A 710 3.61 -7.01 3.42
CA GLY A 710 2.76 -7.36 2.26
C GLY A 710 1.33 -6.82 2.33
N GLU A 711 0.48 -7.28 1.41
CA GLU A 711 -0.94 -6.91 1.34
C GLU A 711 -1.85 -8.06 1.82
N ILE A 712 -2.79 -7.70 2.70
CA ILE A 712 -3.82 -8.57 3.24
C ILE A 712 -5.17 -8.11 2.70
N ASP A 713 -5.66 -8.75 1.64
CA ASP A 713 -7.00 -8.52 1.07
C ASP A 713 -8.09 -9.31 1.83
N GLU A 714 -9.30 -9.43 1.28
CA GLU A 714 -10.40 -10.19 1.89
C GLU A 714 -10.21 -11.73 1.87
N GLU A 715 -9.33 -12.24 0.99
CA GLU A 715 -8.98 -13.66 0.88
C GLU A 715 -7.71 -14.01 1.68
N THR A 716 -6.72 -13.10 1.77
CA THR A 716 -5.48 -13.29 2.54
C THR A 716 -5.76 -13.44 4.04
N GLY A 717 -5.27 -14.54 4.63
CA GLY A 717 -5.35 -14.78 6.08
C GLY A 717 -4.01 -14.62 6.78
N LEU A 718 -3.83 -13.58 7.61
CA LEU A 718 -2.62 -13.42 8.45
C LEU A 718 -2.96 -13.51 9.95
N ARG A 719 -2.40 -14.52 10.63
CA ARG A 719 -2.57 -14.73 12.08
C ARG A 719 -1.28 -15.08 12.79
N ILE A 720 -0.87 -14.23 13.72
CA ILE A 720 0.34 -14.39 14.55
C ILE A 720 -0.09 -14.61 16.01
N ALA A 721 0.40 -15.67 16.66
CA ALA A 721 -0.03 -16.07 18.00
C ALA A 721 1.15 -16.50 18.90
N ASP A 722 1.15 -16.05 20.15
CA ASP A 722 2.10 -16.49 21.19
C ASP A 722 3.58 -16.35 20.78
N SER A 723 3.91 -15.38 19.92
CA SER A 723 5.19 -15.25 19.18
C SER A 723 6.02 -14.03 19.62
N VAL A 724 7.27 -13.95 19.18
CA VAL A 724 8.19 -12.83 19.46
C VAL A 724 8.78 -12.32 18.14
N VAL A 725 8.86 -11.00 17.99
CA VAL A 725 9.58 -10.29 16.92
C VAL A 725 10.54 -9.30 17.59
N ARG A 726 11.84 -9.41 17.31
CA ARG A 726 12.84 -8.51 17.91
C ARG A 726 14.14 -8.40 17.11
N GLU A 727 14.95 -7.38 17.41
CA GLU A 727 16.21 -7.10 16.69
C GLU A 727 15.98 -6.87 15.18
N SER A 728 14.96 -6.07 14.82
CA SER A 728 14.56 -5.79 13.43
C SER A 728 15.03 -4.41 12.95
N GLY A 729 15.55 -4.33 11.72
CA GLY A 729 16.12 -3.09 11.15
C GLY A 729 15.08 -2.10 10.63
N GLY A 730 13.97 -2.58 10.07
CA GLY A 730 12.82 -1.79 9.63
C GLY A 730 11.65 -1.93 10.61
N ASN A 731 10.65 -2.72 10.25
CA ASN A 731 9.40 -2.88 11.02
C ASN A 731 9.23 -4.29 11.60
N GLY A 732 8.38 -4.42 12.62
CA GLY A 732 7.85 -5.71 13.06
C GLY A 732 6.69 -6.18 12.19
N LEU A 733 5.78 -5.27 11.85
CA LEU A 733 4.73 -5.44 10.84
C LEU A 733 4.76 -4.24 9.88
N LEU A 734 4.75 -4.50 8.57
CA LEU A 734 4.60 -3.50 7.50
C LEU A 734 3.47 -3.95 6.56
N LEU A 735 2.22 -3.65 6.92
CA LEU A 735 1.05 -4.26 6.29
C LEU A 735 0.15 -3.25 5.58
N ARG A 736 -0.29 -3.59 4.38
CA ARG A 736 -1.44 -2.97 3.71
C ARG A 736 -2.66 -3.85 3.93
N LEU A 737 -3.66 -3.37 4.66
CA LEU A 737 -4.88 -4.13 4.99
C LEU A 737 -6.06 -3.61 4.19
N ASN A 738 -6.63 -4.47 3.35
CA ASN A 738 -7.97 -4.31 2.81
C ASN A 738 -8.94 -5.30 3.47
N GLY A 739 -8.46 -6.46 3.95
CA GLY A 739 -9.19 -7.39 4.82
C GLY A 739 -8.80 -7.31 6.30
N GLN A 740 -8.45 -8.45 6.91
CA GLN A 740 -8.20 -8.54 8.37
C GLN A 740 -6.94 -9.32 8.76
N ALA A 741 -6.16 -8.76 9.69
CA ALA A 741 -5.01 -9.42 10.30
C ALA A 741 -5.18 -9.52 11.83
N GLN A 742 -4.74 -10.63 12.45
CA GLN A 742 -4.82 -10.82 13.90
C GLN A 742 -3.44 -11.09 14.53
N VAL A 743 -3.14 -10.38 15.64
CA VAL A 743 -2.01 -10.71 16.51
C VAL A 743 -2.46 -10.96 17.95
N ASP A 744 -2.17 -12.18 18.41
CA ASP A 744 -2.53 -12.73 19.71
C ASP A 744 -1.26 -12.90 20.59
N ARG A 745 -1.25 -12.37 21.83
CA ARG A 745 -0.29 -12.74 22.89
C ARG A 745 1.20 -12.71 22.46
N SER A 746 1.57 -11.72 21.64
CA SER A 746 2.89 -11.64 21.02
C SER A 746 3.63 -10.34 21.38
N GLU A 747 4.96 -10.37 21.29
CA GLU A 747 5.86 -9.32 21.77
C GLU A 747 6.68 -8.74 20.60
N PHE A 748 6.72 -7.40 20.49
CA PHE A 748 7.46 -6.63 19.48
C PHE A 748 8.42 -5.67 20.19
N THR A 749 9.73 -5.97 20.18
CA THR A 749 10.72 -5.21 20.97
C THR A 749 12.04 -5.01 20.24
N THR A 750 12.75 -3.90 20.47
CA THR A 750 14.03 -3.62 19.81
C THR A 750 13.93 -3.66 18.27
N ILE A 751 12.88 -3.03 17.72
CA ILE A 751 12.69 -2.76 16.29
C ILE A 751 13.12 -1.31 16.04
N ALA A 752 13.92 -1.02 15.01
CA ALA A 752 14.49 0.33 14.82
C ALA A 752 13.52 1.32 14.15
N GLY A 753 12.68 0.88 13.22
CA GLY A 753 11.56 1.66 12.67
C GLY A 753 10.30 1.59 13.54
N PRO A 754 9.13 1.97 12.99
CA PRO A 754 7.85 1.77 13.66
C PRO A 754 7.57 0.28 13.90
N ALA A 755 7.23 -0.11 15.13
CA ALA A 755 7.10 -1.53 15.46
C ALA A 755 5.92 -2.20 14.72
N VAL A 756 4.80 -1.49 14.59
CA VAL A 756 3.64 -1.88 13.79
C VAL A 756 3.25 -0.71 12.88
N LEU A 757 3.48 -0.84 11.57
CA LEU A 757 3.01 0.09 10.55
C LEU A 757 1.90 -0.58 9.74
N VAL A 758 0.73 0.06 9.69
CA VAL A 758 -0.43 -0.43 8.93
C VAL A 758 -1.05 0.68 8.09
N ALA A 759 -1.29 0.38 6.82
CA ALA A 759 -2.05 1.24 5.89
C ALA A 759 -3.28 0.48 5.32
N GLY A 760 -4.19 1.19 4.65
CA GLY A 760 -5.30 0.59 3.88
C GLY A 760 -6.68 1.01 4.38
N SER A 761 -7.66 0.11 4.34
CA SER A 761 -9.03 0.34 4.83
C SER A 761 -9.63 -0.80 5.67
N GLY A 762 -8.88 -1.89 5.83
CA GLY A 762 -9.21 -3.06 6.64
C GLY A 762 -8.93 -2.90 8.14
N GLN A 763 -8.84 -4.01 8.88
CA GLN A 763 -8.70 -4.02 10.34
C GLN A 763 -7.53 -4.89 10.86
N LEU A 764 -6.72 -4.30 11.75
CA LEU A 764 -5.79 -5.04 12.61
C LEU A 764 -6.43 -5.33 13.98
N ALA A 765 -6.39 -6.59 14.42
CA ALA A 765 -6.80 -7.00 15.77
C ALA A 765 -5.58 -7.38 16.64
N LEU A 766 -5.15 -6.46 17.52
CA LEU A 766 -4.09 -6.67 18.50
C LEU A 766 -4.67 -7.07 19.86
N ARG A 767 -4.31 -8.27 20.36
CA ARG A 767 -4.91 -8.84 21.58
C ARG A 767 -3.85 -9.41 22.51
N ASN A 768 -3.71 -8.85 23.72
CA ASN A 768 -2.69 -9.24 24.72
C ASN A 768 -1.23 -9.00 24.23
N ALA A 769 -1.00 -8.02 23.35
CA ALA A 769 0.30 -7.78 22.74
C ALA A 769 1.14 -6.75 23.51
N THR A 770 2.47 -6.88 23.45
CA THR A 770 3.42 -5.91 24.01
C THR A 770 4.26 -5.31 22.89
N ILE A 771 4.37 -3.99 22.86
CA ILE A 771 5.16 -3.21 21.92
C ILE A 771 6.04 -2.27 22.74
N GLU A 772 7.30 -2.69 22.98
CA GLU A 772 8.15 -2.08 24.01
C GLU A 772 9.59 -1.83 23.53
N GLY A 773 10.12 -0.63 23.81
CA GLY A 773 11.53 -0.31 23.56
C GLY A 773 11.92 -0.30 22.08
N ASN A 774 11.09 0.30 21.23
CA ASN A 774 11.34 0.42 19.79
C ASN A 774 11.84 1.83 19.39
N GLY A 775 12.44 1.94 18.22
CA GLY A 775 13.18 3.11 17.77
C GLY A 775 12.29 4.27 17.33
N GLN A 776 11.18 4.00 16.63
CA GLN A 776 10.19 5.01 16.22
C GLN A 776 8.83 4.73 16.88
N GLU A 777 7.71 5.08 16.24
CA GLU A 777 6.36 4.87 16.74
C GLU A 777 6.09 3.40 17.15
N GLY A 778 5.33 3.19 18.22
CA GLY A 778 4.89 1.84 18.62
C GLY A 778 3.84 1.28 17.64
N ILE A 779 2.83 2.08 17.33
CA ILE A 779 1.84 1.80 16.28
C ILE A 779 1.69 3.04 15.41
N LEU A 780 1.78 2.86 14.09
CA LEU A 780 1.56 3.89 13.07
C LEU A 780 0.46 3.41 12.10
N LEU A 781 -0.65 4.15 12.01
CA LEU A 781 -1.82 3.82 11.18
C LEU A 781 -2.05 4.86 10.08
N TYR A 782 -2.35 4.41 8.86
CA TYR A 782 -2.81 5.23 7.73
C TYR A 782 -4.14 4.67 7.20
N ASN A 783 -5.26 5.33 7.54
CA ASN A 783 -6.63 4.91 7.20
C ASN A 783 -7.04 3.47 7.62
N ALA A 784 -6.26 2.73 8.40
CA ALA A 784 -6.61 1.38 8.86
C ALA A 784 -7.31 1.39 10.23
N SER A 785 -8.30 0.51 10.42
CA SER A 785 -8.97 0.31 11.70
C SER A 785 -8.15 -0.57 12.66
N LEU A 786 -8.29 -0.33 13.97
CA LEU A 786 -7.55 -1.03 15.01
C LEU A 786 -8.46 -1.47 16.16
N GLU A 787 -8.48 -2.77 16.45
CA GLU A 787 -8.99 -3.33 17.71
C GLU A 787 -7.78 -3.67 18.61
N ALA A 788 -7.61 -2.98 19.74
CA ALA A 788 -6.46 -3.13 20.64
C ALA A 788 -6.91 -3.50 22.08
N ILE A 789 -7.01 -4.80 22.37
CA ILE A 789 -7.48 -5.33 23.65
C ILE A 789 -6.31 -5.81 24.53
N ARG A 790 -6.12 -5.17 25.69
CA ARG A 790 -5.02 -5.43 26.63
C ARG A 790 -3.64 -5.36 25.96
N VAL A 791 -3.43 -4.31 25.18
CA VAL A 791 -2.16 -4.01 24.48
C VAL A 791 -1.32 -3.06 25.34
N ALA A 792 -0.01 -3.27 25.39
CA ALA A 792 0.95 -2.38 26.04
C ALA A 792 1.86 -1.74 24.97
N VAL A 793 1.94 -0.41 24.95
CA VAL A 793 2.78 0.39 24.05
C VAL A 793 3.68 1.30 24.90
N ILE A 794 4.90 0.83 25.18
CA ILE A 794 5.74 1.35 26.27
C ILE A 794 7.14 1.74 25.77
N ASP A 795 7.64 2.91 26.18
CA ASP A 795 9.05 3.33 25.97
C ASP A 795 9.51 3.30 24.49
N ASN A 796 8.61 3.61 23.55
CA ASN A 796 8.91 3.69 22.12
C ASN A 796 9.38 5.10 21.72
N GLY A 797 10.05 5.19 20.57
CA GLY A 797 10.66 6.42 20.06
C GLY A 797 12.10 6.65 20.54
N SER A 798 12.88 5.57 20.70
CA SER A 798 14.22 5.59 21.29
C SER A 798 15.39 5.81 20.29
N LEU A 799 15.13 5.91 18.98
CA LEU A 799 16.16 5.99 17.94
C LEU A 799 16.91 7.33 17.93
N ASP A 800 16.18 8.45 17.96
CA ASP A 800 16.73 9.81 17.92
C ASP A 800 16.10 10.65 19.05
N PRO A 801 16.89 11.17 20.02
CA PRO A 801 16.38 11.99 21.11
C PRO A 801 15.96 13.42 20.68
N ASP A 802 16.36 13.88 19.49
CA ASP A 802 15.95 15.18 18.94
C ASP A 802 14.67 15.06 18.05
N ASP A 803 14.25 13.84 17.67
CA ASP A 803 13.01 13.53 16.93
C ASP A 803 12.05 12.58 17.72
N PRO A 804 11.32 13.11 18.73
CA PRO A 804 10.53 12.30 19.67
C PRO A 804 9.27 11.67 19.04
N ARG A 805 9.12 10.34 19.11
CA ARG A 805 8.04 9.59 18.44
C ARG A 805 6.92 9.11 19.35
N THR A 806 5.70 9.19 18.81
CA THR A 806 4.44 8.92 19.51
C THR A 806 4.21 7.42 19.74
N GLY A 807 3.58 7.05 20.87
CA GLY A 807 3.22 5.65 21.14
C GLY A 807 2.26 5.07 20.09
N VAL A 808 1.12 5.72 19.87
CA VAL A 808 0.13 5.38 18.82
C VAL A 808 -0.19 6.60 17.96
N ARG A 809 0.30 6.64 16.72
CA ARG A 809 -0.02 7.69 15.74
C ARG A 809 -0.98 7.16 14.69
N ALA A 810 -2.04 7.90 14.37
CA ALA A 810 -2.96 7.54 13.29
C ALA A 810 -3.32 8.75 12.44
N ILE A 811 -3.30 8.54 11.11
CA ILE A 811 -3.45 9.58 10.09
C ILE A 811 -4.60 9.21 9.16
N GLY A 812 -5.49 10.18 8.88
CA GLY A 812 -6.49 10.13 7.81
C GLY A 812 -7.36 8.86 7.77
N GLY A 813 -8.31 8.71 8.69
CA GLY A 813 -9.14 7.50 8.87
C GLY A 813 -10.66 7.76 8.86
N ARG A 814 -11.18 8.48 7.86
CA ARG A 814 -12.63 8.76 7.78
C ARG A 814 -13.41 7.45 7.58
N GLY A 815 -14.38 7.21 8.46
CA GLY A 815 -15.20 5.99 8.44
C GLY A 815 -14.52 4.78 9.10
N GLN A 816 -13.30 4.95 9.60
CA GLN A 816 -12.51 3.93 10.28
C GLN A 816 -12.65 4.08 11.80
N ARG A 817 -12.28 3.05 12.57
CA ARG A 817 -12.43 3.05 14.03
C ARG A 817 -11.20 2.49 14.75
N ILE A 818 -10.78 3.21 15.80
CA ILE A 818 -9.78 2.74 16.77
C ILE A 818 -10.50 2.42 18.09
N GLU A 819 -10.43 1.17 18.53
CA GLU A 819 -10.95 0.70 19.81
C GLU A 819 -9.80 0.24 20.71
N MET A 820 -9.65 0.83 21.91
CA MET A 820 -8.60 0.44 22.86
C MET A 820 -9.18 0.07 24.23
N TRP A 821 -9.21 -1.23 24.52
CA TRP A 821 -9.82 -1.81 25.73
C TRP A 821 -8.77 -2.34 26.70
N GLU A 822 -8.77 -1.85 27.94
CA GLU A 822 -7.83 -2.27 29.02
C GLU A 822 -6.33 -2.12 28.63
N SER A 823 -6.02 -1.18 27.74
CA SER A 823 -4.70 -1.02 27.11
C SER A 823 -3.87 0.11 27.76
N GLN A 824 -2.55 0.07 27.61
CA GLN A 824 -1.60 0.97 28.26
C GLN A 824 -0.68 1.61 27.22
N ILE A 825 -0.64 2.95 27.15
CA ILE A 825 0.32 3.70 26.33
C ILE A 825 1.12 4.63 27.25
N GLU A 826 2.34 4.21 27.58
CA GLU A 826 3.11 4.82 28.67
C GLU A 826 4.57 5.10 28.29
N GLN A 827 5.14 6.19 28.82
CA GLN A 827 6.59 6.52 28.77
C GLN A 827 7.21 6.79 27.39
N ASN A 828 6.45 6.76 26.29
CA ASN A 828 6.95 7.02 24.93
C ASN A 828 7.54 8.44 24.78
N THR A 829 8.51 8.61 23.87
CA THR A 829 9.30 9.86 23.77
C THR A 829 8.54 11.03 23.15
N GLY A 830 7.56 10.76 22.29
CA GLY A 830 6.60 11.73 21.78
C GLY A 830 5.28 11.73 22.57
N HIS A 831 4.16 11.85 21.87
CA HIS A 831 2.83 11.80 22.48
C HIS A 831 2.48 10.38 22.95
N GLY A 832 1.48 10.26 23.83
CA GLY A 832 0.87 8.94 24.07
C GLY A 832 0.15 8.49 22.80
N MET A 833 -0.87 9.24 22.41
CA MET A 833 -1.62 9.02 21.17
C MET A 833 -1.78 10.33 20.40
N ASP A 834 -1.61 10.31 19.08
CA ASP A 834 -1.77 11.48 18.20
C ASP A 834 -2.63 11.11 16.98
N LEU A 835 -3.72 11.86 16.80
CA LEU A 835 -4.75 11.63 15.80
C LEU A 835 -4.78 12.81 14.82
N GLU A 836 -3.96 12.68 13.79
CA GLU A 836 -3.62 13.71 12.81
C GLU A 836 -4.57 13.60 11.61
N GLU A 837 -5.51 14.54 11.49
CA GLU A 837 -6.60 14.50 10.51
C GLU A 837 -7.37 13.15 10.51
N TRP A 838 -7.53 12.52 11.69
CA TRP A 838 -8.10 11.17 11.79
C TRP A 838 -9.52 11.07 11.23
N LEU A 839 -10.41 12.04 11.48
CA LEU A 839 -11.78 12.11 10.91
C LEU A 839 -12.72 10.91 11.19
N GLY A 840 -12.24 9.80 11.78
CA GLY A 840 -13.02 8.60 12.12
C GLY A 840 -13.50 8.57 13.57
N GLU A 841 -13.90 7.39 14.02
CA GLU A 841 -14.28 7.14 15.42
C GLU A 841 -13.11 6.63 16.26
N VAL A 842 -13.06 7.01 17.53
CA VAL A 842 -12.04 6.55 18.49
C VAL A 842 -12.68 6.30 19.85
N GLU A 843 -12.45 5.14 20.44
CA GLU A 843 -12.92 4.80 21.78
C GLU A 843 -11.81 4.19 22.65
N LEU A 844 -11.58 4.78 23.83
CA LEU A 844 -10.68 4.25 24.85
C LEU A 844 -11.49 3.85 26.09
N HIS A 845 -11.41 2.58 26.48
CA HIS A 845 -12.19 1.98 27.57
C HIS A 845 -11.27 1.32 28.61
N ASN A 846 -11.29 1.79 29.86
CA ASN A 846 -10.42 1.31 30.95
C ASN A 846 -8.89 1.38 30.66
N SER A 847 -8.50 2.21 29.69
CA SER A 847 -7.14 2.32 29.18
C SER A 847 -6.32 3.45 29.85
N ARG A 848 -5.01 3.52 29.57
CA ARG A 848 -4.07 4.45 30.23
C ARG A 848 -3.19 5.21 29.24
N LEU A 849 -2.99 6.49 29.50
CA LEU A 849 -2.12 7.42 28.76
C LEU A 849 -1.18 8.13 29.76
N VAL A 850 -0.04 7.50 30.10
CA VAL A 850 0.71 7.86 31.32
C VAL A 850 2.20 8.14 31.08
N ALA A 851 2.67 9.27 31.62
CA ALA A 851 4.09 9.66 31.67
C ALA A 851 4.83 9.73 30.32
N ASN A 852 4.11 9.88 29.20
CA ASN A 852 4.70 10.17 27.88
C ASN A 852 5.30 11.60 27.88
N GLN A 853 6.35 11.86 27.09
CA GLN A 853 7.05 13.16 27.15
C GLN A 853 6.33 14.27 26.36
N GLY A 854 5.42 13.90 25.47
CA GLY A 854 4.47 14.81 24.82
C GLY A 854 3.21 15.09 25.64
N ASP A 855 2.14 15.39 24.91
CA ASP A 855 0.76 15.33 25.42
C ASP A 855 0.28 13.86 25.50
N GLY A 856 -0.65 13.53 26.40
CA GLY A 856 -1.17 12.16 26.51
C GLY A 856 -2.03 11.72 25.32
N LEU A 857 -2.90 12.61 24.84
CA LEU A 857 -3.71 12.45 23.63
C LEU A 857 -3.77 13.78 22.86
N ARG A 858 -3.64 13.72 21.53
CA ARG A 858 -3.99 14.81 20.62
C ARG A 858 -5.03 14.34 19.61
N ALA A 859 -6.02 15.17 19.30
CA ALA A 859 -7.06 14.82 18.33
C ALA A 859 -7.64 16.04 17.59
N GLY A 860 -7.50 16.04 16.26
CA GLY A 860 -8.19 16.97 15.36
C GLY A 860 -9.38 16.31 14.66
N ASP A 861 -10.55 16.95 14.74
CA ASP A 861 -11.71 16.73 13.87
C ASP A 861 -12.23 15.28 13.78
N ALA A 862 -11.99 14.46 14.82
CA ALA A 862 -12.51 13.11 14.91
C ALA A 862 -14.05 13.11 14.98
N ALA A 863 -14.68 12.25 14.17
CA ALA A 863 -16.14 12.16 14.08
C ALA A 863 -16.80 11.87 15.44
N ARG A 864 -16.15 11.05 16.26
CA ARG A 864 -16.51 10.76 17.65
C ARG A 864 -15.29 10.28 18.44
N LEU A 865 -15.09 10.82 19.64
CA LEU A 865 -13.99 10.49 20.55
C LEU A 865 -14.54 10.20 21.96
N ALA A 866 -14.58 8.92 22.32
CA ALA A 866 -15.08 8.45 23.61
C ALA A 866 -13.93 8.04 24.56
N LEU A 867 -13.93 8.58 25.78
CA LEU A 867 -12.94 8.28 26.82
C LEU A 867 -13.66 7.77 28.07
N ALA A 868 -13.86 6.45 28.17
CA ALA A 868 -14.56 5.78 29.26
C ALA A 868 -13.57 5.15 30.26
N GLN A 869 -13.61 5.59 31.51
CA GLN A 869 -12.78 5.06 32.61
C GLN A 869 -11.25 5.15 32.36
N VAL A 870 -10.82 6.13 31.55
CA VAL A 870 -9.42 6.32 31.13
C VAL A 870 -8.62 7.03 32.22
N LEU A 871 -7.38 6.59 32.46
CA LEU A 871 -6.41 7.29 33.30
C LEU A 871 -5.39 8.03 32.43
N VAL A 872 -5.40 9.35 32.51
CA VAL A 872 -4.43 10.24 31.87
C VAL A 872 -3.61 10.90 32.99
N GLU A 873 -2.30 10.63 33.04
CA GLU A 873 -1.48 11.03 34.19
C GLU A 873 -0.04 11.37 33.79
N ARG A 874 0.55 12.39 34.43
CA ARG A 874 2.01 12.69 34.41
C ARG A 874 2.68 12.94 33.05
N ASN A 875 1.93 13.01 31.95
CA ASN A 875 2.48 13.41 30.65
C ASN A 875 3.11 14.82 30.74
N LEU A 876 4.26 15.05 30.08
CA LEU A 876 5.09 16.24 30.32
C LEU A 876 4.60 17.51 29.59
N ARG A 877 3.53 17.42 28.79
CA ARG A 877 2.76 18.57 28.31
C ARG A 877 1.36 18.55 28.93
N ALA A 878 0.29 18.51 28.14
CA ALA A 878 -1.09 18.37 28.60
C ALA A 878 -1.48 16.89 28.81
N GLY A 879 -2.59 16.65 29.50
CA GLY A 879 -3.21 15.32 29.53
C GLY A 879 -3.82 14.97 28.17
N ALA A 880 -4.71 15.82 27.66
CA ALA A 880 -5.21 15.73 26.28
C ALA A 880 -5.51 17.10 25.66
N GLU A 881 -5.35 17.23 24.34
CA GLU A 881 -5.65 18.43 23.55
C GLU A 881 -6.50 18.06 22.32
N ILE A 882 -7.73 18.58 22.23
CA ILE A 882 -8.76 18.15 21.28
C ILE A 882 -9.39 19.36 20.58
N THR A 883 -9.60 19.28 19.26
CA THR A 883 -10.31 20.28 18.44
C THR A 883 -11.34 19.62 17.52
N GLY A 884 -12.37 20.36 17.09
CA GLY A 884 -13.35 19.95 16.06
C GLY A 884 -14.27 18.75 16.39
N SER A 885 -13.97 18.01 17.45
CA SER A 885 -14.46 16.64 17.65
C SER A 885 -15.75 16.57 18.48
N LEU A 886 -16.54 15.51 18.29
CA LEU A 886 -17.60 15.13 19.23
C LEU A 886 -16.99 14.33 20.38
N VAL A 887 -17.02 14.87 21.60
CA VAL A 887 -16.39 14.25 22.78
C VAL A 887 -17.40 13.62 23.75
N GLU A 888 -17.09 12.40 24.19
CA GLU A 888 -17.84 11.63 25.19
C GLU A 888 -16.90 11.17 26.30
N ILE A 889 -16.69 11.99 27.33
CA ILE A 889 -15.71 11.71 28.40
C ILE A 889 -16.44 11.27 29.66
N TRP A 890 -16.29 10.00 30.05
CA TRP A 890 -17.07 9.35 31.11
C TRP A 890 -16.17 8.71 32.18
N ASN A 891 -16.29 9.13 33.44
CA ASN A 891 -15.57 8.53 34.58
C ASN A 891 -14.02 8.50 34.41
N SER A 892 -13.46 9.42 33.62
CA SER A 892 -12.03 9.46 33.27
C SER A 892 -11.27 10.47 34.15
N THR A 893 -10.00 10.17 34.44
CA THR A 893 -9.15 10.93 35.39
C THR A 893 -7.98 11.61 34.68
N PHE A 894 -7.79 12.90 34.95
CA PHE A 894 -6.67 13.72 34.45
C PHE A 894 -5.90 14.32 35.64
N ARG A 895 -4.60 14.00 35.79
CA ARG A 895 -3.82 14.48 36.94
C ARG A 895 -2.31 14.62 36.73
N ALA A 896 -1.72 15.56 37.48
CA ALA A 896 -0.28 15.74 37.62
C ALA A 896 0.49 16.01 36.30
N HIS A 897 -0.15 16.67 35.34
CA HIS A 897 0.46 17.16 34.10
C HIS A 897 1.25 18.45 34.33
N VAL A 898 2.07 18.83 33.35
CA VAL A 898 2.83 20.11 33.36
C VAL A 898 1.98 21.26 32.83
N ALA A 899 1.14 21.00 31.82
CA ALA A 899 0.13 21.93 31.31
C ALA A 899 -1.26 21.61 31.90
N ALA A 900 -2.32 21.68 31.08
CA ALA A 900 -3.68 21.35 31.51
C ALA A 900 -3.94 19.85 31.53
N GLY A 901 -4.89 19.40 32.34
CA GLY A 901 -5.42 18.04 32.27
C GLY A 901 -6.13 17.77 30.94
N LEU A 902 -7.04 18.65 30.56
CA LEU A 902 -7.76 18.56 29.29
C LEU A 902 -7.89 19.94 28.64
N ARG A 903 -7.76 19.99 27.31
CA ARG A 903 -7.93 21.19 26.50
C ARG A 903 -8.90 20.92 25.37
N LEU A 904 -9.97 21.69 25.28
CA LEU A 904 -10.95 21.63 24.20
C LEU A 904 -10.94 22.96 23.43
N GLY A 905 -10.60 22.92 22.15
CA GLY A 905 -10.58 24.07 21.26
C GLY A 905 -11.86 24.21 20.39
N PRO A 906 -11.85 25.11 19.40
CA PRO A 906 -13.02 25.42 18.57
C PRO A 906 -13.61 24.19 17.85
N GLY A 907 -14.91 24.26 17.55
CA GLY A 907 -15.67 23.19 16.89
C GLY A 907 -16.00 21.98 17.78
N THR A 908 -15.27 21.78 18.87
CA THR A 908 -15.50 20.70 19.84
C THR A 908 -16.87 20.82 20.50
N ARG A 909 -17.57 19.69 20.63
CA ARG A 909 -18.89 19.61 21.29
C ARG A 909 -19.09 18.28 22.01
N GLY A 910 -20.00 18.22 22.99
CA GLY A 910 -20.39 16.95 23.62
C GLY A 910 -20.56 17.01 25.14
N VAL A 911 -20.07 15.97 25.83
CA VAL A 911 -20.26 15.79 27.28
C VAL A 911 -18.99 15.36 28.03
N ILE A 912 -18.79 15.95 29.20
CA ILE A 912 -17.88 15.46 30.25
C ILE A 912 -18.74 15.07 31.46
N GLU A 913 -18.81 13.78 31.77
CA GLU A 913 -19.58 13.23 32.90
C GLU A 913 -18.70 12.41 33.86
N MET A 914 -18.84 12.67 35.17
CA MET A 914 -18.13 11.95 36.24
C MET A 914 -16.59 12.00 36.14
N GLY A 915 -16.03 12.98 35.41
CA GLY A 915 -14.58 13.16 35.27
C GLY A 915 -13.91 13.61 36.57
N SER A 916 -12.61 13.34 36.70
CA SER A 916 -11.81 13.75 37.87
C SER A 916 -10.55 14.51 37.44
N PHE A 917 -10.49 15.80 37.78
CA PHE A 917 -9.40 16.71 37.42
C PHE A 917 -8.64 17.14 38.67
N ILE A 918 -7.36 16.71 38.80
CA ILE A 918 -6.63 16.81 40.07
C ILE A 918 -5.28 17.53 39.90
N GLY A 919 -5.22 18.76 40.40
CA GLY A 919 -4.01 19.60 40.46
C GLY A 919 -3.64 20.29 39.15
N GLY A 920 -2.87 21.37 39.24
CA GLY A 920 -2.41 22.13 38.07
C GLY A 920 -3.56 22.88 37.39
N ARG A 921 -3.53 23.03 36.06
CA ARG A 921 -4.68 23.55 35.32
C ARG A 921 -5.59 22.38 34.95
N GLY A 922 -6.88 22.44 35.30
CA GLY A 922 -7.78 21.30 35.14
C GLY A 922 -8.25 21.13 33.70
N LEU A 923 -9.26 21.93 33.34
CA LEU A 923 -9.88 21.97 32.02
C LEU A 923 -9.74 23.38 31.41
N GLU A 924 -9.13 23.47 30.24
CA GLU A 924 -9.07 24.68 29.42
C GLU A 924 -10.08 24.56 28.25
N LEU A 925 -10.95 25.54 28.07
CA LEU A 925 -11.91 25.64 26.96
C LEU A 925 -11.62 26.92 26.17
N THR A 926 -11.54 26.83 24.83
CA THR A 926 -11.33 28.00 23.95
C THR A 926 -12.21 27.88 22.70
N GLY A 927 -13.16 28.81 22.49
CA GLY A 927 -14.08 28.76 21.33
C GLY A 927 -15.09 27.61 21.35
N VAL A 928 -15.42 27.07 22.54
CA VAL A 928 -16.30 25.89 22.69
C VAL A 928 -17.75 26.32 22.84
N GLU A 929 -18.56 26.13 21.78
CA GLU A 929 -19.94 26.62 21.72
C GLU A 929 -20.96 25.76 22.49
N SER A 930 -20.76 24.43 22.58
CA SER A 930 -21.76 23.51 23.16
C SER A 930 -21.13 22.31 23.85
N LEU A 931 -21.01 22.39 25.17
CA LEU A 931 -20.43 21.35 26.02
C LEU A 931 -21.18 21.25 27.35
N GLU A 932 -21.66 20.05 27.70
CA GLU A 932 -22.14 19.76 29.05
C GLU A 932 -20.99 19.28 29.94
N ILE A 933 -20.84 19.88 31.12
CA ILE A 933 -19.91 19.43 32.16
C ILE A 933 -20.73 19.09 33.39
N ARG A 934 -20.84 17.81 33.73
CA ARG A 934 -21.72 17.33 34.80
C ARG A 934 -21.14 16.23 35.68
N GLY A 935 -21.61 16.18 36.93
CA GLY A 935 -21.25 15.15 37.92
C GLY A 935 -19.75 14.99 38.23
N SER A 936 -18.89 15.90 37.76
CA SER A 936 -17.44 15.77 37.76
C SER A 936 -16.79 16.45 38.97
N GLU A 937 -15.58 16.02 39.35
CA GLU A 937 -14.82 16.55 40.48
C GLU A 937 -13.55 17.28 40.02
N PHE A 938 -13.36 18.49 40.56
CA PHE A 938 -12.27 19.42 40.25
C PHE A 938 -11.55 19.82 41.55
N VAL A 939 -10.32 19.34 41.73
CA VAL A 939 -9.60 19.38 43.02
C VAL A 939 -8.22 20.04 42.88
N ARG A 940 -7.94 21.05 43.70
CA ARG A 940 -6.63 21.75 43.78
C ARG A 940 -6.15 22.39 42.46
N GLY A 941 -7.08 22.80 41.60
CA GLY A 941 -6.85 23.45 40.31
C GLY A 941 -6.48 24.94 40.40
N THR A 942 -5.76 25.43 39.39
CA THR A 942 -5.15 26.77 39.33
C THR A 942 -5.12 27.39 37.91
N PRO A 943 -6.25 27.61 37.22
CA PRO A 943 -7.63 27.36 37.63
C PRO A 943 -8.09 25.91 37.39
N ALA A 944 -9.23 25.51 37.94
CA ALA A 944 -9.80 24.18 37.73
C ALA A 944 -10.60 24.07 36.42
N ILE A 945 -11.37 25.10 36.07
CA ILE A 945 -11.90 25.36 34.72
C ILE A 945 -11.46 26.76 34.28
N GLN A 946 -10.92 26.89 33.08
CA GLN A 946 -10.74 28.16 32.36
C GLN A 946 -11.62 28.13 31.11
N SER A 947 -12.53 29.09 30.99
CA SER A 947 -13.49 29.20 29.88
C SER A 947 -13.22 30.48 29.11
N VAL A 948 -12.52 30.39 27.98
CA VAL A 948 -12.17 31.52 27.12
C VAL A 948 -13.08 31.52 25.91
N ASP A 949 -13.90 32.56 25.74
CA ASP A 949 -14.85 32.73 24.63
C ASP A 949 -15.61 31.43 24.33
N SER A 950 -16.26 30.88 25.36
CA SER A 950 -16.88 29.55 25.35
C SER A 950 -18.16 29.53 26.19
N ALA A 951 -19.14 28.73 25.77
CA ALA A 951 -20.51 28.74 26.31
C ALA A 951 -20.98 27.46 27.04
N PRO A 952 -20.12 26.75 27.82
CA PRO A 952 -20.47 25.46 28.42
C PRO A 952 -21.63 25.55 29.43
N HIS A 953 -22.34 24.44 29.62
CA HIS A 953 -23.33 24.27 30.68
C HIS A 953 -22.69 23.46 31.82
N ILE A 954 -22.40 24.12 32.95
CA ILE A 954 -21.64 23.58 34.08
C ILE A 954 -22.60 23.28 35.24
N PHE A 955 -22.93 22.00 35.47
CA PHE A 955 -23.94 21.64 36.48
C PHE A 955 -23.69 20.37 37.30
N GLY A 956 -23.99 20.44 38.59
CA GLY A 956 -23.90 19.28 39.49
C GLY A 956 -22.47 18.81 39.80
N ASN A 957 -21.44 19.60 39.47
CA ASN A 957 -20.04 19.27 39.72
C ASN A 957 -19.60 19.61 41.15
N ARG A 958 -18.44 19.09 41.57
CA ARG A 958 -17.78 19.39 42.83
C ARG A 958 -16.46 20.12 42.58
N PHE A 959 -16.29 21.30 43.17
CA PHE A 959 -15.07 22.10 43.11
C PHE A 959 -14.49 22.21 44.52
N ALA A 960 -13.39 21.51 44.81
CA ALA A 960 -12.79 21.46 46.15
C ALA A 960 -11.33 21.95 46.20
N ASP A 961 -11.02 22.78 47.20
CA ASP A 961 -9.67 23.26 47.54
C ASP A 961 -8.89 23.90 46.36
N ASN A 962 -9.60 24.49 45.38
CA ASN A 962 -8.99 25.13 44.20
C ASN A 962 -8.53 26.57 44.52
N ALA A 963 -7.48 27.04 43.86
CA ALA A 963 -7.09 28.46 43.94
C ALA A 963 -8.10 29.34 43.20
N VAL A 964 -8.49 28.92 41.98
CA VAL A 964 -9.62 29.46 41.22
C VAL A 964 -10.40 28.27 40.70
N ALA A 965 -11.67 28.11 41.09
CA ALA A 965 -12.48 26.98 40.63
C ALA A 965 -12.97 27.15 39.19
N ILE A 966 -13.59 28.30 38.86
CA ILE A 966 -13.98 28.65 37.48
C ILE A 966 -13.47 30.05 37.14
N ARG A 967 -12.73 30.18 36.03
CA ARG A 967 -12.40 31.46 35.38
C ARG A 967 -13.17 31.59 34.07
N VAL A 968 -13.72 32.77 33.78
CA VAL A 968 -14.39 33.08 32.51
C VAL A 968 -13.79 34.34 31.87
N GLU A 969 -13.43 34.26 30.60
CA GLU A 969 -12.78 35.30 29.79
C GLU A 969 -13.44 35.39 28.41
N GLY A 970 -13.41 36.56 27.76
CA GLY A 970 -13.98 36.75 26.42
C GLY A 970 -15.47 37.12 26.39
N PRO A 971 -16.09 37.25 25.19
CA PRO A 971 -17.49 37.64 25.03
C PRO A 971 -18.50 36.48 25.14
N GLN A 972 -18.20 35.26 24.68
CA GLN A 972 -19.04 34.10 24.99
C GLN A 972 -18.75 33.58 26.40
N VAL A 973 -19.81 33.27 27.15
CA VAL A 973 -19.76 32.89 28.56
C VAL A 973 -20.64 31.66 28.86
N PRO A 974 -20.36 30.88 29.93
CA PRO A 974 -21.13 29.70 30.31
C PRO A 974 -22.65 29.95 30.40
N THR A 975 -23.43 29.17 29.68
CA THR A 975 -24.90 29.33 29.54
C THR A 975 -25.65 29.13 30.85
N ALA A 976 -25.14 28.27 31.74
CA ALA A 976 -25.55 28.19 33.13
C ALA A 976 -24.46 27.55 33.99
N ILE A 977 -24.18 28.14 35.16
CA ILE A 977 -23.36 27.53 36.21
C ILE A 977 -24.29 27.21 37.37
N ARG A 978 -24.88 26.01 37.45
CA ARG A 978 -25.97 25.74 38.40
C ARG A 978 -25.91 24.39 39.12
N GLY A 979 -26.26 24.39 40.39
CA GLY A 979 -26.35 23.17 41.20
C GLY A 979 -25.04 22.49 41.57
N ASN A 980 -23.90 23.14 41.31
CA ASN A 980 -22.56 22.71 41.68
C ASN A 980 -22.30 22.92 43.19
N THR A 981 -21.23 22.30 43.69
CA THR A 981 -20.78 22.35 45.09
C THR A 981 -19.39 22.96 45.15
N PHE A 982 -19.27 24.20 45.64
CA PHE A 982 -18.00 24.87 45.89
C PHE A 982 -17.57 24.68 47.35
N ALA A 983 -16.47 23.95 47.57
CA ALA A 983 -15.87 23.61 48.85
C ALA A 983 -14.47 24.23 49.00
N ASN A 984 -14.24 25.06 50.02
CA ASN A 984 -12.91 25.58 50.40
C ASN A 984 -12.07 26.27 49.28
N ASN A 985 -12.68 26.75 48.21
CA ASN A 985 -11.93 27.42 47.13
C ASN A 985 -11.49 28.82 47.58
N THR A 986 -10.32 29.29 47.13
CA THR A 986 -9.86 30.67 47.41
C THR A 986 -10.74 31.67 46.64
N THR A 987 -10.82 31.51 45.32
CA THR A 987 -11.84 32.15 44.47
C THR A 987 -12.68 31.03 43.83
N ALA A 988 -13.99 31.09 43.98
CA ALA A 988 -14.93 30.12 43.43
C ALA A 988 -15.32 30.46 41.98
N ILE A 989 -15.57 31.75 41.68
CA ILE A 989 -15.76 32.23 40.30
C ILE A 989 -14.98 33.54 40.10
N GLU A 990 -14.15 33.57 39.07
CA GLU A 990 -13.41 34.73 38.58
C GLU A 990 -13.96 35.12 37.20
N ASN A 991 -14.88 36.09 37.15
CA ASN A 991 -15.45 36.59 35.90
C ASN A 991 -14.64 37.79 35.38
N LEU A 992 -13.96 37.60 34.25
CA LEU A 992 -13.20 38.62 33.52
C LEU A 992 -13.88 39.02 32.20
N SER A 993 -15.09 38.50 31.93
CA SER A 993 -15.92 38.89 30.79
C SER A 993 -16.64 40.23 31.00
N ALA A 994 -17.33 40.70 29.96
CA ALA A 994 -18.20 41.88 30.04
C ALA A 994 -19.63 41.58 30.55
N GLU A 995 -20.03 40.31 30.60
CA GLU A 995 -21.39 39.87 30.91
C GLU A 995 -21.55 39.43 32.38
N GLU A 996 -22.79 39.43 32.89
CA GLU A 996 -23.09 38.91 34.24
C GLU A 996 -23.35 37.40 34.19
N LEU A 997 -22.52 36.60 34.87
CA LEU A 997 -22.67 35.14 34.87
C LEU A 997 -23.85 34.69 35.73
N ASN A 998 -24.72 33.82 35.21
CA ASN A 998 -25.74 33.17 36.01
C ASN A 998 -25.15 31.98 36.80
N ALA A 999 -24.93 32.20 38.10
CA ALA A 999 -24.41 31.22 39.05
C ALA A 999 -25.44 30.85 40.15
N GLN A 1000 -26.74 30.85 39.82
CA GLN A 1000 -27.81 30.52 40.76
C GLN A 1000 -27.85 29.02 41.12
N ASP A 1001 -28.51 28.70 42.24
CA ASP A 1001 -28.74 27.35 42.76
C ASP A 1001 -27.49 26.51 43.08
N ASN A 1002 -26.29 27.10 43.16
CA ASN A 1002 -25.08 26.44 43.66
C ASN A 1002 -25.01 26.41 45.21
N TYR A 1003 -24.19 25.53 45.77
CA TYR A 1003 -23.78 25.54 47.19
C TYR A 1003 -22.37 26.12 47.34
N TRP A 1004 -22.15 26.98 48.34
CA TRP A 1004 -20.95 27.83 48.47
C TRP A 1004 -20.27 27.72 49.85
N SER A 1005 -20.05 26.48 50.33
CA SER A 1005 -19.46 26.20 51.67
C SER A 1005 -20.23 26.76 52.89
N GLY A 1006 -21.46 27.23 52.73
CA GLY A 1006 -22.28 27.74 53.82
C GLY A 1006 -23.41 28.66 53.36
N ALA A 1007 -23.92 29.48 54.28
CA ALA A 1007 -25.04 30.40 54.05
C ALA A 1007 -24.76 31.86 54.46
N ASP A 1008 -23.51 32.21 54.77
CA ASP A 1008 -23.12 33.60 55.03
C ASP A 1008 -22.86 34.32 53.71
N SER A 1009 -23.80 35.18 53.30
CA SER A 1009 -23.72 36.01 52.09
C SER A 1009 -22.41 36.80 51.95
N ALA A 1010 -21.76 37.20 53.05
CA ALA A 1010 -20.48 37.91 52.99
C ALA A 1010 -19.31 36.97 52.67
N ALA A 1011 -19.33 35.75 53.22
CA ALA A 1011 -18.34 34.72 52.92
C ALA A 1011 -18.50 34.11 51.51
N ILE A 1012 -19.73 34.10 50.97
CA ILE A 1012 -20.00 33.72 49.58
C ILE A 1012 -19.49 34.81 48.62
N ALA A 1013 -19.87 36.07 48.85
CA ALA A 1013 -19.41 37.19 48.02
C ALA A 1013 -17.88 37.37 48.03
N ALA A 1014 -17.19 36.99 49.12
CA ALA A 1014 -15.73 37.02 49.21
C ALA A 1014 -15.01 35.96 48.35
N GLN A 1015 -15.73 34.97 47.80
CA GLN A 1015 -15.20 33.96 46.87
C GLN A 1015 -15.51 34.29 45.40
N ILE A 1016 -16.04 35.48 45.10
CA ILE A 1016 -16.55 35.85 43.77
C ILE A 1016 -15.88 37.14 43.31
N GLU A 1017 -15.28 37.10 42.12
CA GLU A 1017 -14.65 38.24 41.46
C GLU A 1017 -15.37 38.51 40.13
N GLY A 1018 -15.65 39.78 39.83
CA GLY A 1018 -16.42 40.20 38.66
C GLY A 1018 -17.95 40.16 38.85
N ALA A 1019 -18.70 40.26 37.75
CA ALA A 1019 -20.17 40.32 37.76
C ALA A 1019 -20.78 38.90 37.74
N VAL A 1020 -21.43 38.49 38.83
CA VAL A 1020 -22.02 37.14 38.96
C VAL A 1020 -23.33 37.19 39.75
N ALA A 1021 -24.40 36.66 39.17
CA ALA A 1021 -25.70 36.49 39.80
C ALA A 1021 -25.78 35.13 40.53
N TRP A 1022 -25.49 35.10 41.83
CA TRP A 1022 -25.41 33.88 42.66
C TRP A 1022 -26.57 33.66 43.63
N VAL A 1023 -27.61 34.50 43.58
CA VAL A 1023 -28.82 34.41 44.45
C VAL A 1023 -30.03 34.07 43.58
N PRO A 1024 -30.84 33.03 43.89
CA PRO A 1024 -30.77 32.16 45.07
C PRO A 1024 -29.59 31.18 45.06
N PHE A 1025 -29.22 30.71 46.25
CA PHE A 1025 -28.19 29.69 46.48
C PHE A 1025 -28.70 28.60 47.44
N ARG A 1026 -28.02 27.45 47.48
CA ARG A 1026 -28.33 26.32 48.37
C ARG A 1026 -27.68 26.50 49.74
N THR A 1027 -28.42 26.19 50.80
CA THR A 1027 -27.98 26.33 52.21
C THR A 1027 -27.41 25.04 52.82
N GLU A 1028 -27.51 23.91 52.14
CA GLU A 1028 -27.03 22.60 52.60
C GLU A 1028 -26.16 21.95 51.51
N GLU A 1029 -25.11 21.23 51.91
CA GLU A 1029 -24.23 20.53 50.97
C GLU A 1029 -24.94 19.31 50.38
N GLY A 1030 -25.10 19.31 49.05
CA GLY A 1030 -25.71 18.20 48.33
C GLY A 1030 -26.14 18.59 46.92
N ALA A 1031 -26.29 17.56 46.09
CA ALA A 1031 -27.08 17.71 44.87
C ALA A 1031 -28.49 18.19 45.23
N SER A 1032 -29.13 18.90 44.30
CA SER A 1032 -30.58 18.99 44.29
C SER A 1032 -31.13 17.57 44.44
N LYS A 1033 -32.23 17.41 45.20
CA LYS A 1033 -33.06 16.21 45.04
C LYS A 1033 -33.24 16.01 43.54
N ALA A 1034 -32.75 14.89 43.03
CA ALA A 1034 -33.13 14.47 41.69
C ALA A 1034 -34.66 14.55 41.64
N VAL A 1035 -35.20 15.11 40.55
CA VAL A 1035 -36.51 14.64 40.12
C VAL A 1035 -36.28 13.16 39.87
N ALA A 1036 -36.69 12.34 40.83
CA ALA A 1036 -36.34 10.93 40.81
C ALA A 1036 -36.87 10.36 39.50
N LEU A 1037 -35.96 9.88 38.65
CA LEU A 1037 -36.33 9.00 37.55
C LEU A 1037 -37.21 7.92 38.19
N PRO A 1038 -38.44 7.72 37.69
CA PRO A 1038 -39.41 6.91 38.38
C PRO A 1038 -38.84 5.51 38.60
N ALA A 1039 -39.14 4.91 39.76
CA ALA A 1039 -38.59 3.60 40.14
C ALA A 1039 -38.91 2.51 39.09
N ASP A 1040 -39.98 2.73 38.32
CA ASP A 1040 -40.26 2.07 37.05
C ASP A 1040 -40.09 3.10 35.91
N PHE A 1041 -39.02 2.98 35.13
CA PHE A 1041 -38.88 3.59 33.80
C PHE A 1041 -38.54 2.48 32.81
N ALA A 1042 -39.35 2.35 31.76
CA ALA A 1042 -39.18 1.29 30.76
C ALA A 1042 -39.23 1.89 29.35
N LEU A 1043 -38.08 1.90 28.66
CA LEU A 1043 -38.08 2.02 27.21
C LEU A 1043 -38.48 0.66 26.64
N HIS A 1044 -39.63 0.58 25.99
CA HIS A 1044 -40.04 -0.65 25.32
C HIS A 1044 -39.25 -0.82 24.00
N PRO A 1045 -38.79 -2.04 23.66
CA PRO A 1045 -38.09 -2.28 22.40
C PRO A 1045 -39.02 -1.98 21.21
N ALA A 1046 -38.44 -1.43 20.13
CA ALA A 1046 -39.18 -1.07 18.92
C ALA A 1046 -39.88 -2.31 18.31
N TYR A 1047 -41.20 -2.36 18.45
CA TYR A 1047 -42.01 -3.52 18.10
C TYR A 1047 -43.15 -3.16 17.13
N PRO A 1048 -43.16 -3.67 15.88
CA PRO A 1048 -42.13 -4.45 15.19
C PRO A 1048 -41.17 -3.58 14.34
N ASN A 1049 -39.87 -3.85 14.44
CA ASN A 1049 -38.81 -3.38 13.52
C ASN A 1049 -38.93 -4.09 12.13
N PRO A 1050 -38.30 -3.64 11.00
CA PRO A 1050 -37.28 -2.58 10.89
C PRO A 1050 -37.34 -1.70 9.60
N PHE A 1051 -38.48 -1.12 9.17
CA PHE A 1051 -38.53 -0.33 7.91
C PHE A 1051 -39.44 0.93 7.95
N ASN A 1052 -39.05 2.00 8.65
CA ASN A 1052 -39.65 3.34 8.53
C ASN A 1052 -38.64 4.44 8.93
N ALA A 1053 -38.78 5.64 8.33
CA ALA A 1053 -37.93 6.80 8.63
C ALA A 1053 -38.30 7.54 9.93
N GLU A 1054 -39.43 7.20 10.56
CA GLU A 1054 -39.85 7.71 11.87
C GLU A 1054 -40.14 6.53 12.83
N VAL A 1055 -39.68 6.65 14.08
CA VAL A 1055 -39.88 5.63 15.13
C VAL A 1055 -40.69 6.21 16.29
N ALA A 1056 -41.84 5.58 16.60
CA ALA A 1056 -42.70 5.97 17.71
C ALA A 1056 -42.27 5.30 19.03
N LEU A 1057 -41.39 5.97 19.79
CA LEU A 1057 -41.04 5.55 21.15
C LEU A 1057 -42.18 5.85 22.12
N SER A 1058 -42.75 4.81 22.73
CA SER A 1058 -43.79 4.93 23.76
C SER A 1058 -43.18 4.91 25.16
N PHE A 1059 -43.57 5.89 25.99
CA PHE A 1059 -43.14 6.02 27.39
C PHE A 1059 -44.32 6.48 28.26
N ASP A 1060 -44.37 6.00 29.50
CA ASP A 1060 -45.37 6.44 30.49
C ASP A 1060 -44.83 7.57 31.37
N LEU A 1061 -45.70 8.53 31.73
CA LEU A 1061 -45.40 9.56 32.72
C LEU A 1061 -46.41 9.52 33.88
N PRO A 1062 -45.99 9.74 35.14
CA PRO A 1062 -46.89 9.66 36.30
C PRO A 1062 -47.89 10.83 36.41
N LYS A 1063 -47.80 11.85 35.54
CA LYS A 1063 -48.67 13.04 35.47
C LYS A 1063 -48.66 13.60 34.04
N GLU A 1064 -49.76 14.22 33.61
CA GLU A 1064 -49.77 15.06 32.40
C GLU A 1064 -48.85 16.29 32.60
N VAL A 1065 -47.78 16.37 31.80
CA VAL A 1065 -46.87 17.53 31.70
C VAL A 1065 -46.42 17.65 30.25
N SER A 1066 -46.19 18.89 29.77
CA SER A 1066 -45.60 19.11 28.45
C SER A 1066 -44.12 18.72 28.47
N VAL A 1067 -43.75 17.73 27.67
CA VAL A 1067 -42.34 17.41 27.37
C VAL A 1067 -41.99 18.03 26.02
N ALA A 1068 -40.84 18.70 25.95
CA ALA A 1068 -40.19 19.01 24.68
C ALA A 1068 -39.14 17.92 24.44
N LEU A 1069 -39.16 17.31 23.26
CA LEU A 1069 -37.98 16.66 22.70
C LEU A 1069 -37.07 17.77 22.17
N VAL A 1070 -35.79 17.68 22.49
CA VAL A 1070 -34.70 18.58 22.08
C VAL A 1070 -33.61 17.70 21.49
#